data_AF-A0A553JQP4-F1
#
_entry.id   AF-A0A553JQP4-F1
#
_cell.length_a   1.000
_cell.length_b   1.000
_cell.length_c   1.000
_cell.angle_alpha   90.00
_cell.angle_beta   90.00
_cell.angle_gamma   90.00
#
_symmetry.space_group_name_H-M   'P 1'
#
loop_
_entity.id
_entity.type
_entity.pdbx_description
1 polymer ?
#
loop_
_entity_poly.entity_id
_entity_poly.type
_entity_poly.pdbx_seq_one_letter_code
_entity_poly.pdbx_strand_id
1 'polypeptide(L)'
;MISNNKWGMVYLLLIYLVSFNCLARDSFGAIDEQGKPLEYLETGSSLRLSATNLKPNRIYEVRMGVDKSPARSLEHTTKFSRVSTDSEGRLPGFILWYHTGVVGCSIRSDKELKQAYTFKTFEEADEALAGHELLLTLHEVEQDESGRTPPMKLSVSQPIQQLALPIKRSHRPIVYSSDRRSCLYNSMENQSQNMYVTGRNFEPGETLKVSLVPNQRRWNAGDNVNDITGEFSASRAEWVTVDSHGRFNVPVWDRELQRRGAYDIVAQRTDRQLGYERLDATDVLSYGQDTAVVLFLLYYPPGGPLMDLAGRQLNSGFPYFEYADSFADQNDDVWGAVDPTYVAVGHPGGNYAAYYVVNHRDAIGWDPGMGGSTNLIDVSGGIEIMTVKSGCINGTDTIIWHAPLNIGEYDVVVDFGSTVAMTPTDFVTDFDYDNSIDFLDGATQIGFIVADDPYDLGSQAIGEFEYSLDDYFSSMGSASDVDLRAIVRYPATSAGYGTPVAAGQHPVFLIQHGNHKVCEIAVSPPHHINCPVASRTPNHEGYMRLLDILASRGIIAISIDAFDLSGWVPQWIPERGELILKHIELWSHMDDGATYPSYPDPSGGLFINHLDMSKIAVSGHSRGGEGSVAAFVQNTSFNIVAVSSIAPTDRYDMSNPLYTLGDIPYFVMLPAADGDVSDLRGLRIYDRAGSIVSDNTIKSGFYLYGANHNFFNTVWADDGDDASAARPDYINAPQQQKIGEAYLAAFNLIHLKGESVYQDMLRGNLTFPSTAGVKNYPIHHEKIHQKVENGSDNVSSVTGVAKTSLSGPSIHTTQALRASWSSSTATMEYNIPAAQQDVSGFEVLSFRVGMTNSGVNPVSGTQDFRVELISGANTKSTHAANFDQIPVPYDRPGTNYNVMTTVRIPLHSFIINNSNVDLTNIDTLRFKFTNPAQGEIYVDDIEFSR
;
A
#
# COMPACT_ATOMS: atom_id res chain seq x y z
N MET A 1 7.67 -7.98 83.20
CA MET A 1 6.78 -6.81 83.26
C MET A 1 6.64 -6.27 81.83
N ILE A 2 5.44 -6.41 81.24
CA ILE A 2 4.65 -5.39 80.49
C ILE A 2 5.47 -4.13 80.08
N SER A 3 5.48 -3.55 78.88
CA SER A 3 4.80 -3.71 77.58
C SER A 3 5.50 -2.78 76.56
N ASN A 4 5.22 -3.01 75.27
CA ASN A 4 5.10 -2.03 74.16
C ASN A 4 5.86 -2.47 72.92
N ASN A 5 5.22 -3.35 72.13
CA ASN A 5 5.63 -3.61 70.76
C ASN A 5 4.46 -3.28 69.81
N LYS A 6 4.37 -1.99 69.45
CA LYS A 6 3.45 -1.45 68.42
C LYS A 6 4.01 -1.58 66.99
N TRP A 7 4.96 -2.49 66.77
CA TRP A 7 5.61 -2.68 65.46
C TRP A 7 5.41 -4.08 64.84
N GLY A 8 4.75 -5.01 65.53
CA GLY A 8 4.50 -6.36 65.02
C GLY A 8 3.31 -6.47 64.03
N MET A 9 2.38 -5.51 64.04
CA MET A 9 1.15 -5.58 63.24
C MET A 9 1.25 -4.87 61.88
N VAL A 10 2.24 -3.98 61.70
CA VAL A 10 2.51 -3.34 60.40
C VAL A 10 3.33 -4.27 59.49
N TYR A 11 4.16 -5.15 60.05
CA TYR A 11 4.96 -6.10 59.27
C TYR A 11 4.13 -7.27 58.71
N LEU A 12 3.08 -7.72 59.43
CA LEU A 12 2.17 -8.75 58.90
C LEU A 12 1.18 -8.18 57.88
N LEU A 13 0.79 -6.90 57.97
CA LEU A 13 -0.02 -6.25 56.94
C LEU A 13 0.81 -5.91 55.71
N LEU A 14 2.10 -5.53 55.85
CA LEU A 14 2.99 -5.36 54.69
C LEU A 14 3.34 -6.70 54.01
N ILE A 15 3.48 -7.81 54.74
CA ILE A 15 3.69 -9.12 54.09
C ILE A 15 2.40 -9.62 53.41
N TYR A 16 1.21 -9.24 53.89
CA TYR A 16 -0.06 -9.49 53.19
C TYR A 16 -0.34 -8.53 52.02
N LEU A 17 0.19 -7.30 52.04
CA LEU A 17 0.05 -6.32 50.95
C LEU A 17 1.19 -6.37 49.91
N VAL A 18 2.36 -6.93 50.26
CA VAL A 18 3.49 -7.15 49.33
C VAL A 18 3.43 -8.55 48.69
N SER A 19 2.50 -9.41 49.12
CA SER A 19 2.17 -10.68 48.44
C SER A 19 1.01 -10.55 47.44
N PHE A 20 0.59 -9.33 47.09
CA PHE A 20 -0.48 -9.08 46.11
C PHE A 20 -0.11 -8.10 44.98
N ASN A 21 1.17 -7.75 44.81
CA ASN A 21 1.63 -6.94 43.67
C ASN A 21 2.98 -7.36 43.09
N CYS A 22 3.44 -8.58 43.37
CA CYS A 22 4.50 -9.23 42.60
C CYS A 22 3.89 -10.43 41.88
N LEU A 23 3.44 -10.18 40.65
CA LEU A 23 3.33 -11.07 39.50
C LEU A 23 2.62 -10.23 38.44
N ALA A 24 3.38 -9.65 37.51
CA ALA A 24 2.85 -9.43 36.17
C ALA A 24 2.35 -10.82 35.73
N ARG A 25 1.04 -11.06 35.82
CA ARG A 25 0.46 -12.35 35.48
C ARG A 25 0.68 -12.57 33.99
N ASP A 26 1.43 -13.62 33.66
CA ASP A 26 1.49 -14.21 32.33
C ASP A 26 0.07 -14.27 31.73
N SER A 27 -0.11 -13.74 30.51
CA SER A 27 -1.44 -13.40 29.98
C SER A 27 -1.84 -14.18 28.71
N PHE A 28 -1.47 -15.46 28.58
CA PHE A 28 -2.05 -16.29 27.52
C PHE A 28 -3.58 -16.33 27.68
N GLY A 29 -4.29 -15.79 26.69
CA GLY A 29 -5.69 -15.43 26.81
C GLY A 29 -6.44 -15.51 25.49
N ALA A 30 -7.74 -15.77 25.57
CA ALA A 30 -8.65 -15.53 24.45
C ALA A 30 -9.03 -14.05 24.43
N ILE A 31 -9.12 -13.47 23.23
CA ILE A 31 -9.39 -12.04 23.04
C ILE A 31 -10.48 -11.82 21.98
N ASP A 32 -11.18 -10.69 22.08
CA ASP A 32 -12.07 -10.22 21.02
C ASP A 32 -11.29 -9.50 19.90
N GLU A 33 -12.04 -8.98 18.93
CA GLU A 33 -11.49 -8.25 17.78
C GLU A 33 -10.75 -6.97 18.19
N GLN A 34 -11.10 -6.38 19.32
CA GLN A 34 -10.45 -5.20 19.88
C GLN A 34 -9.27 -5.56 20.81
N GLY A 35 -8.92 -6.84 20.90
CA GLY A 35 -7.81 -7.32 21.74
C GLY A 35 -8.15 -7.42 23.23
N LYS A 36 -9.43 -7.30 23.61
CA LYS A 36 -9.86 -7.37 25.00
C LYS A 36 -10.07 -8.83 25.43
N PRO A 37 -9.69 -9.21 26.66
CA PRO A 37 -9.86 -10.59 27.15
C PRO A 37 -11.32 -11.08 27.13
N LEU A 38 -11.50 -12.34 26.73
CA LEU A 38 -12.75 -13.09 26.74
C LEU A 38 -12.80 -14.07 27.92
N GLU A 39 -13.95 -14.11 28.59
CA GLU A 39 -14.21 -15.07 29.68
C GLU A 39 -14.90 -16.37 29.19
N TYR A 40 -15.47 -16.35 27.99
CA TYR A 40 -16.13 -17.49 27.36
C TYR A 40 -16.15 -17.27 25.84
N LEU A 41 -16.30 -18.37 25.09
CA LEU A 41 -16.55 -18.34 23.65
C LEU A 41 -18.02 -18.65 23.38
N GLU A 42 -18.66 -17.88 22.50
CA GLU A 42 -19.98 -18.25 21.98
C GLU A 42 -19.82 -19.16 20.77
N THR A 43 -20.69 -20.16 20.65
CA THR A 43 -20.79 -21.00 19.45
C THR A 43 -21.06 -20.16 18.21
N GLY A 44 -20.33 -20.43 17.14
CA GLY A 44 -20.33 -19.67 15.89
C GLY A 44 -19.29 -18.56 15.81
N SER A 45 -18.63 -18.20 16.91
CA SER A 45 -17.51 -17.25 16.90
C SER A 45 -16.18 -17.91 16.50
N SER A 46 -15.26 -17.12 15.95
CA SER A 46 -13.87 -17.55 15.75
C SER A 46 -13.06 -17.34 17.04
N LEU A 47 -12.24 -18.33 17.43
CA LEU A 47 -11.39 -18.27 18.62
C LEU A 47 -10.07 -17.56 18.29
N ARG A 48 -9.88 -16.38 18.89
CA ARG A 48 -8.64 -15.61 18.79
C ARG A 48 -7.85 -15.65 20.10
N LEU A 49 -6.53 -15.80 20.00
CA LEU A 49 -5.63 -15.95 21.14
C LEU A 49 -4.49 -14.95 21.06
N SER A 50 -4.00 -14.52 22.22
CA SER A 50 -2.75 -13.74 22.34
C SER A 50 -2.01 -14.14 23.61
N ALA A 51 -0.73 -13.76 23.69
CA ALA A 51 0.09 -13.94 24.88
C ALA A 51 1.12 -12.83 25.00
N THR A 52 1.65 -12.63 26.20
CA THR A 52 2.75 -11.69 26.48
C THR A 52 3.73 -12.33 27.45
N ASN A 53 4.87 -11.67 27.69
CA ASN A 53 5.93 -12.14 28.60
C ASN A 53 6.53 -13.49 28.17
N LEU A 54 6.58 -13.74 26.87
CA LEU A 54 7.24 -14.91 26.30
C LEU A 54 8.70 -14.58 25.97
N LYS A 55 9.47 -15.59 25.53
CA LYS A 55 10.80 -15.34 24.99
C LYS A 55 10.64 -14.59 23.65
N PRO A 56 11.42 -13.52 23.41
CA PRO A 56 11.43 -12.86 22.10
C PRO A 56 11.86 -13.78 20.97
N ASN A 57 11.37 -13.52 19.76
CA ASN A 57 11.75 -14.20 18.51
C ASN A 57 11.75 -15.74 18.65
N ARG A 58 10.63 -16.28 19.16
CA ARG A 58 10.50 -17.68 19.53
C ARG A 58 9.20 -18.27 18.99
N ILE A 59 9.29 -19.47 18.42
CA ILE A 59 8.11 -20.24 18.01
C ILE A 59 7.46 -20.91 19.23
N TYR A 60 6.15 -20.77 19.32
CA TYR A 60 5.30 -21.44 20.30
C TYR A 60 4.23 -22.28 19.61
N GLU A 61 4.01 -23.48 20.13
CA GLU A 61 2.92 -24.35 19.70
C GLU A 61 1.72 -24.18 20.63
N VAL A 62 0.58 -23.80 20.05
CA VAL A 62 -0.70 -23.73 20.76
C VAL A 62 -1.52 -24.95 20.42
N ARG A 63 -2.02 -25.64 21.43
CA ARG A 63 -2.89 -26.82 21.27
C ARG A 63 -4.22 -26.59 21.94
N MET A 64 -5.29 -27.00 21.27
CA MET A 64 -6.66 -26.96 21.78
C MET A 64 -7.22 -28.36 21.96
N GLY A 65 -7.78 -28.64 23.13
CA GLY A 65 -8.65 -29.78 23.39
C GLY A 65 -10.04 -29.34 23.88
N VAL A 66 -10.96 -30.30 24.00
CA VAL A 66 -12.31 -30.10 24.56
C VAL A 66 -12.44 -30.98 25.81
N ASP A 67 -12.93 -30.40 26.91
CA ASP A 67 -13.08 -31.01 28.24
C ASP A 67 -11.75 -31.39 28.96
N LYS A 68 -11.86 -32.26 29.98
CA LYS A 68 -11.01 -32.28 31.20
C LYS A 68 -9.56 -32.75 31.06
N SER A 69 -9.02 -32.98 29.86
CA SER A 69 -7.63 -33.43 29.70
C SER A 69 -6.88 -32.55 28.72
N PRO A 70 -5.79 -31.87 29.15
CA PRO A 70 -4.98 -31.06 28.25
C PRO A 70 -4.42 -31.93 27.12
N ALA A 71 -4.42 -31.39 25.90
CA ALA A 71 -3.87 -32.08 24.74
C ALA A 71 -2.34 -32.20 24.85
N ARG A 72 -1.86 -33.31 25.43
CA ARG A 72 -0.43 -33.54 25.67
C ARG A 72 0.34 -33.98 24.42
N SER A 73 -0.35 -34.33 23.35
CA SER A 73 0.20 -34.66 22.03
C SER A 73 -0.74 -34.19 20.93
N LEU A 74 -0.25 -34.08 19.69
CA LEU A 74 -1.07 -33.74 18.52
C LEU A 74 -2.21 -34.76 18.31
N GLU A 75 -2.03 -36.02 18.69
CA GLU A 75 -3.08 -37.06 18.64
C GLU A 75 -4.33 -36.72 19.47
N HIS A 76 -4.15 -36.01 20.59
CA HIS A 76 -5.25 -35.58 21.46
C HIS A 76 -5.65 -34.12 21.22
N THR A 77 -5.13 -33.50 20.15
CA THR A 77 -5.36 -32.10 19.83
C THR A 77 -6.48 -31.98 18.80
N THR A 78 -7.44 -31.10 19.05
CA THR A 78 -8.52 -30.78 18.12
C THR A 78 -8.06 -29.77 17.06
N LYS A 79 -7.36 -28.71 17.48
CA LYS A 79 -6.72 -27.70 16.61
C LYS A 79 -5.39 -27.28 17.20
N PHE A 80 -4.43 -26.96 16.34
CA PHE A 80 -3.13 -26.45 16.73
C PHE A 80 -2.68 -25.34 15.77
N SER A 81 -1.76 -24.53 16.25
CA SER A 81 -0.95 -23.63 15.43
C SER A 81 0.46 -23.56 16.00
N ARG A 82 1.45 -23.22 15.16
CA ARG A 82 2.75 -22.75 15.61
C ARG A 82 2.93 -21.30 15.19
N VAL A 83 3.24 -20.47 16.17
CA VAL A 83 3.24 -19.02 16.03
C VAL A 83 4.44 -18.38 16.71
N SER A 84 5.02 -17.37 16.06
CA SER A 84 6.20 -16.65 16.54
C SER A 84 5.84 -15.46 17.44
N THR A 85 6.78 -15.12 18.31
CA THR A 85 6.74 -13.89 19.12
C THR A 85 7.59 -12.80 18.51
N ASP A 86 7.19 -11.56 18.72
CA ASP A 86 7.95 -10.38 18.31
C ASP A 86 9.23 -10.19 19.14
N SER A 87 9.99 -9.13 18.83
CA SER A 87 11.22 -8.76 19.53
C SER A 87 11.01 -8.40 21.01
N GLU A 88 9.78 -8.19 21.45
CA GLU A 88 9.41 -7.92 22.84
C GLU A 88 8.87 -9.16 23.57
N GLY A 89 8.77 -10.31 22.89
CA GLY A 89 8.20 -11.52 23.47
C GLY A 89 6.68 -11.46 23.60
N ARG A 90 6.01 -10.70 22.75
CA ARG A 90 4.55 -10.68 22.62
C ARG A 90 4.15 -11.61 21.50
N LEU A 91 3.02 -12.28 21.70
CA LEU A 91 2.34 -13.08 20.69
C LEU A 91 1.09 -12.30 20.24
N PRO A 92 1.14 -11.64 19.07
CA PRO A 92 0.00 -10.89 18.54
C PRO A 92 -1.24 -11.76 18.37
N GLY A 93 -2.40 -11.11 18.30
CA GLY A 93 -3.68 -11.81 18.26
C GLY A 93 -3.91 -12.58 16.97
N PHE A 94 -3.97 -13.91 17.02
CA PHE A 94 -4.19 -14.79 15.87
C PHE A 94 -5.41 -15.72 16.06
N ILE A 95 -6.00 -16.22 14.97
CA ILE A 95 -7.16 -17.14 15.00
C ILE A 95 -6.68 -18.59 15.03
N LEU A 96 -7.14 -19.37 16.02
CA LEU A 96 -6.85 -20.80 16.14
C LEU A 96 -8.00 -21.68 15.61
N TRP A 97 -9.25 -21.22 15.72
CA TRP A 97 -10.42 -22.05 15.36
C TRP A 97 -11.58 -21.19 14.82
N TYR A 98 -11.91 -21.36 13.55
CA TYR A 98 -12.95 -20.60 12.85
C TYR A 98 -14.35 -21.08 13.21
N HIS A 99 -15.25 -20.13 13.48
CA HIS A 99 -16.69 -20.33 13.68
C HIS A 99 -17.07 -21.52 14.58
N THR A 100 -16.26 -21.84 15.60
CA THR A 100 -16.37 -23.05 16.42
C THR A 100 -16.61 -24.34 15.62
N GLY A 101 -15.93 -24.49 14.47
CA GLY A 101 -15.97 -25.70 13.65
C GLY A 101 -17.12 -25.77 12.65
N VAL A 102 -17.90 -24.70 12.45
CA VAL A 102 -18.97 -24.68 11.43
C VAL A 102 -18.38 -24.43 10.05
N VAL A 103 -18.41 -25.45 9.18
CA VAL A 103 -17.80 -25.42 7.84
C VAL A 103 -18.84 -25.32 6.71
N GLY A 104 -20.12 -25.57 7.01
CA GLY A 104 -21.21 -25.37 6.07
C GLY A 104 -21.24 -26.37 4.91
N CYS A 105 -21.73 -25.91 3.76
CA CYS A 105 -21.93 -26.71 2.55
C CYS A 105 -20.89 -26.42 1.45
N SER A 106 -19.75 -25.81 1.78
CA SER A 106 -18.70 -25.50 0.82
C SER A 106 -18.30 -26.73 0.00
N ILE A 107 -17.75 -26.53 -1.21
CA ILE A 107 -17.31 -27.64 -2.08
C ILE A 107 -16.27 -28.57 -1.41
N ARG A 108 -15.62 -28.11 -0.33
CA ARG A 108 -14.60 -28.85 0.42
C ARG A 108 -15.12 -29.51 1.70
N SER A 109 -16.35 -29.21 2.13
CA SER A 109 -16.80 -29.56 3.49
C SER A 109 -17.08 -31.06 3.72
N ASP A 110 -17.37 -31.84 2.69
CA ASP A 110 -17.69 -33.28 2.83
C ASP A 110 -16.57 -34.11 3.50
N LYS A 111 -15.31 -33.76 3.25
CA LYS A 111 -14.16 -34.41 3.91
C LYS A 111 -13.96 -33.89 5.33
N GLU A 112 -14.17 -32.60 5.55
CA GLU A 112 -13.99 -31.93 6.84
C GLU A 112 -15.04 -32.37 7.87
N LEU A 113 -16.30 -32.57 7.44
CA LEU A 113 -17.40 -33.04 8.29
C LEU A 113 -17.16 -34.42 8.91
N LYS A 114 -16.11 -35.15 8.50
CA LYS A 114 -15.68 -36.41 9.13
C LYS A 114 -14.77 -36.20 10.34
N GLN A 115 -14.29 -34.98 10.57
CA GLN A 115 -13.40 -34.64 11.68
C GLN A 115 -14.19 -34.39 12.97
N ALA A 116 -13.50 -34.56 14.10
CA ALA A 116 -14.05 -34.21 15.40
C ALA A 116 -14.37 -32.71 15.48
N TYR A 117 -15.48 -32.37 16.14
CA TYR A 117 -15.91 -30.99 16.39
C TYR A 117 -15.99 -30.13 15.12
N THR A 118 -16.44 -30.73 14.02
CA THR A 118 -16.70 -30.06 12.74
C THR A 118 -18.17 -30.25 12.39
N PHE A 119 -18.86 -29.16 12.09
CA PHE A 119 -20.32 -29.11 12.02
C PHE A 119 -20.80 -28.50 10.71
N LYS A 120 -21.98 -28.96 10.26
CA LYS A 120 -22.60 -28.43 9.05
C LYS A 120 -23.38 -27.16 9.33
N THR A 121 -24.02 -27.08 10.49
CA THR A 121 -24.83 -25.92 10.89
C THR A 121 -24.40 -25.37 12.24
N PHE A 122 -24.74 -24.11 12.49
CA PHE A 122 -24.50 -23.48 13.79
C PHE A 122 -25.35 -24.12 14.90
N GLU A 123 -26.54 -24.65 14.59
CA GLU A 123 -27.38 -25.41 15.52
C GLU A 123 -26.72 -26.72 15.97
N GLU A 124 -26.08 -27.45 15.06
CA GLU A 124 -25.32 -28.66 15.41
C GLU A 124 -24.15 -28.31 16.36
N ALA A 125 -23.45 -27.21 16.10
CA ALA A 125 -22.40 -26.71 16.99
C ALA A 125 -22.95 -26.28 18.36
N ASP A 126 -24.10 -25.58 18.40
CA ASP A 126 -24.80 -25.19 19.63
C ASP A 126 -25.17 -26.40 20.50
N GLU A 127 -25.60 -27.50 19.90
CA GLU A 127 -25.99 -28.72 20.61
C GLU A 127 -24.78 -29.52 21.09
N ALA A 128 -23.71 -29.55 20.30
CA ALA A 128 -22.53 -30.35 20.59
C ALA A 128 -21.51 -29.67 21.51
N LEU A 129 -21.45 -28.34 21.53
CA LEU A 129 -20.40 -27.59 22.25
C LEU A 129 -20.91 -26.83 23.48
N ALA A 130 -22.18 -26.45 23.55
CA ALA A 130 -22.66 -25.62 24.65
C ALA A 130 -22.53 -26.35 26.00
N GLY A 131 -21.85 -25.73 26.96
CA GLY A 131 -21.58 -26.31 28.28
C GLY A 131 -20.29 -27.13 28.37
N HIS A 132 -19.59 -27.33 27.25
CA HIS A 132 -18.21 -27.83 27.23
C HIS A 132 -17.20 -26.72 27.50
N GLU A 133 -15.96 -27.11 27.78
CA GLU A 133 -14.85 -26.20 28.05
C GLU A 133 -13.71 -26.46 27.07
N LEU A 134 -13.16 -25.40 26.45
CA LEU A 134 -11.93 -25.49 25.69
C LEU A 134 -10.75 -25.46 26.63
N LEU A 135 -9.79 -26.35 26.41
CA LEU A 135 -8.54 -26.36 27.15
C LEU A 135 -7.39 -26.11 26.18
N LEU A 136 -6.75 -24.96 26.38
CA LEU A 136 -5.69 -24.44 25.54
C LEU A 136 -4.37 -24.54 26.28
N THR A 137 -3.33 -25.04 25.62
CA THR A 137 -1.98 -25.09 26.17
C THR A 137 -0.99 -24.43 25.23
N LEU A 138 -0.07 -23.66 25.81
CA LEU A 138 1.01 -22.99 25.11
C LEU A 138 2.32 -23.70 25.44
N HIS A 139 3.07 -24.05 24.40
CA HIS A 139 4.31 -24.80 24.51
C HIS A 139 5.45 -24.09 23.77
N GLU A 140 6.63 -24.04 24.37
CA GLU A 140 7.83 -23.55 23.67
C GLU A 140 8.32 -24.64 22.70
N VAL A 141 8.61 -24.24 21.46
CA VAL A 141 9.24 -25.10 20.45
C VAL A 141 10.76 -24.90 20.50
N GLU A 142 11.50 -26.00 20.42
CA GLU A 142 12.96 -26.00 20.33
C GLU A 142 13.46 -25.18 19.13
N GLN A 143 14.58 -24.47 19.29
CA GLN A 143 15.26 -23.83 18.17
C GLN A 143 16.20 -24.80 17.48
N ASP A 144 16.17 -24.81 16.16
CA ASP A 144 17.26 -25.39 15.37
C ASP A 144 18.08 -24.30 14.71
N GLU A 145 19.24 -23.99 15.30
CA GLU A 145 20.19 -23.01 14.75
C GLU A 145 20.73 -23.42 13.36
N SER A 146 20.61 -24.70 12.97
CA SER A 146 21.07 -25.18 11.66
C SER A 146 20.03 -25.01 10.55
N GLY A 147 18.75 -24.82 10.88
CA GLY A 147 17.64 -24.73 9.93
C GLY A 147 17.39 -25.99 9.10
N ARG A 148 17.94 -27.15 9.50
CA ARG A 148 17.90 -28.41 8.71
C ARG A 148 16.89 -29.41 9.23
N THR A 149 16.40 -29.22 10.45
CA THR A 149 15.43 -30.11 11.07
C THR A 149 14.04 -29.72 10.63
N PRO A 150 13.24 -30.63 10.03
CA PRO A 150 11.85 -30.38 9.69
C PRO A 150 11.12 -29.73 10.87
N PRO A 151 10.41 -28.60 10.67
CA PRO A 151 9.75 -27.89 11.75
C PRO A 151 8.95 -28.82 12.64
N MET A 152 8.14 -29.71 12.06
CA MET A 152 7.32 -30.67 12.81
C MET A 152 8.09 -31.76 13.57
N LYS A 153 9.42 -31.87 13.39
CA LYS A 153 10.31 -32.77 14.15
C LYS A 153 10.99 -32.09 15.35
N LEU A 154 10.92 -30.77 15.45
CA LEU A 154 11.45 -30.03 16.60
C LEU A 154 10.73 -30.44 17.89
N SER A 155 11.48 -30.58 18.98
CA SER A 155 10.89 -30.96 20.26
C SER A 155 10.01 -29.83 20.81
N VAL A 156 8.94 -30.22 21.49
CA VAL A 156 7.96 -29.29 22.08
C VAL A 156 7.96 -29.51 23.59
N SER A 157 8.09 -28.42 24.35
CA SER A 157 8.18 -28.48 25.81
C SER A 157 6.86 -28.94 26.46
N GLN A 158 6.89 -29.18 27.78
CA GLN A 158 5.65 -29.29 28.56
C GLN A 158 4.91 -27.94 28.53
N PRO A 159 3.57 -27.92 28.73
CA PRO A 159 2.81 -26.67 28.75
C PRO A 159 3.44 -25.64 29.69
N ILE A 160 3.79 -24.46 29.16
CA ILE A 160 4.32 -23.35 29.96
C ILE A 160 3.20 -22.44 30.46
N GLN A 161 2.10 -22.36 29.72
CA GLN A 161 0.88 -21.66 30.10
C GLN A 161 -0.34 -22.48 29.64
N GLN A 162 -1.47 -22.27 30.29
CA GLN A 162 -2.73 -22.94 29.95
C GLN A 162 -3.93 -22.04 30.22
N LEU A 163 -4.98 -22.19 29.42
CA LEU A 163 -6.23 -21.46 29.54
C LEU A 163 -7.40 -22.43 29.43
N ALA A 164 -8.36 -22.29 30.32
CA ALA A 164 -9.66 -22.95 30.22
C ALA A 164 -10.71 -21.90 29.81
N LEU A 165 -11.43 -22.15 28.72
CA LEU A 165 -12.40 -21.21 28.15
C LEU A 165 -13.76 -21.91 27.97
N PRO A 166 -14.75 -21.59 28.81
CA PRO A 166 -16.09 -22.14 28.67
C PRO A 166 -16.74 -21.80 27.32
N ILE A 167 -17.47 -22.75 26.74
CA ILE A 167 -18.28 -22.51 25.54
C ILE A 167 -19.74 -22.34 25.94
N LYS A 168 -20.34 -21.25 25.47
CA LYS A 168 -21.77 -20.96 25.66
C LYS A 168 -22.50 -20.99 24.33
N ARG A 169 -23.78 -21.33 24.39
CA ARG A 169 -24.68 -21.19 23.25
C ARG A 169 -24.78 -19.71 22.87
N SER A 170 -24.65 -19.41 21.58
CA SER A 170 -24.80 -18.03 21.12
C SER A 170 -26.26 -17.59 21.14
N HIS A 171 -26.46 -16.39 21.69
CA HIS A 171 -27.73 -15.67 21.67
C HIS A 171 -27.62 -14.36 20.89
N ARG A 172 -26.42 -14.03 20.41
CA ARG A 172 -26.19 -12.79 19.66
C ARG A 172 -26.69 -12.95 18.23
N PRO A 173 -27.24 -11.87 17.63
CA PRO A 173 -27.49 -11.84 16.20
C PRO A 173 -26.23 -12.17 15.42
N ILE A 174 -26.34 -13.06 14.43
CA ILE A 174 -25.26 -13.32 13.47
C ILE A 174 -25.83 -13.30 12.06
N VAL A 175 -25.01 -12.86 11.12
CA VAL A 175 -25.31 -12.83 9.69
C VAL A 175 -24.18 -13.51 8.92
N TYR A 176 -24.53 -14.35 7.95
CA TYR A 176 -23.55 -15.11 7.17
C TYR A 176 -24.04 -15.43 5.75
N SER A 177 -23.08 -15.66 4.87
CA SER A 177 -23.28 -16.08 3.48
C SER A 177 -23.81 -17.51 3.41
N SER A 178 -24.83 -17.75 2.59
CA SER A 178 -25.47 -19.06 2.53
C SER A 178 -26.04 -19.41 1.15
N ASP A 179 -26.55 -20.63 1.04
CA ASP A 179 -27.47 -21.03 -0.03
C ASP A 179 -28.94 -20.72 0.32
N ARG A 180 -29.84 -21.07 -0.61
CA ARG A 180 -31.30 -20.95 -0.42
C ARG A 180 -31.85 -21.84 0.72
N ARG A 181 -31.08 -22.79 1.23
CA ARG A 181 -31.42 -23.68 2.35
C ARG A 181 -30.78 -23.23 3.66
N SER A 182 -30.20 -22.03 3.70
CA SER A 182 -29.51 -21.46 4.86
C SER A 182 -28.26 -22.22 5.28
N CYS A 183 -27.63 -22.97 4.37
CA CYS A 183 -26.36 -23.60 4.65
C CYS A 183 -25.20 -22.62 4.39
N LEU A 184 -24.28 -22.49 5.35
CA LEU A 184 -23.13 -21.57 5.26
C LEU A 184 -22.25 -21.85 4.04
N TYR A 185 -21.80 -20.78 3.38
CA TYR A 185 -20.73 -20.80 2.38
C TYR A 185 -19.64 -19.80 2.74
N ASN A 186 -18.51 -20.28 3.23
CA ASN A 186 -17.35 -19.42 3.40
C ASN A 186 -16.70 -19.08 2.04
N SER A 187 -16.86 -19.92 1.02
CA SER A 187 -16.40 -19.62 -0.34
C SER A 187 -17.28 -20.23 -1.41
N MET A 188 -17.18 -19.66 -2.61
CA MET A 188 -17.93 -20.08 -3.77
C MET A 188 -17.19 -19.72 -5.07
N GLU A 189 -17.28 -20.59 -6.07
CA GLU A 189 -16.84 -20.27 -7.43
C GLU A 189 -17.70 -19.13 -7.98
N ASN A 190 -17.07 -18.06 -8.44
CA ASN A 190 -17.72 -16.86 -8.94
C ASN A 190 -18.74 -17.20 -10.05
N GLN A 191 -19.93 -16.60 -9.99
CA GLN A 191 -21.02 -16.76 -10.95
C GLN A 191 -21.63 -18.18 -11.03
N SER A 192 -21.23 -19.11 -10.15
CA SER A 192 -21.77 -20.48 -10.16
C SER A 192 -23.26 -20.54 -9.76
N GLN A 193 -23.69 -19.71 -8.81
CA GLN A 193 -25.07 -19.66 -8.30
C GLN A 193 -25.34 -18.32 -7.61
N ASN A 194 -26.62 -17.97 -7.42
CA ASN A 194 -27.00 -16.80 -6.64
C ASN A 194 -26.55 -16.94 -5.19
N MET A 195 -26.05 -15.84 -4.61
CA MET A 195 -25.64 -15.79 -3.22
C MET A 195 -26.83 -15.38 -2.34
N TYR A 196 -27.00 -16.10 -1.24
CA TYR A 196 -27.97 -15.75 -0.21
C TYR A 196 -27.24 -15.27 1.06
N VAL A 197 -27.95 -14.53 1.88
CA VAL A 197 -27.53 -14.19 3.24
C VAL A 197 -28.59 -14.71 4.20
N THR A 198 -28.12 -15.42 5.23
CA THR A 198 -28.95 -15.87 6.35
C THR A 198 -28.59 -15.09 7.60
N GLY A 199 -29.62 -14.61 8.31
CA GLY A 199 -29.49 -14.08 9.66
C GLY A 199 -30.21 -14.96 10.67
N ARG A 200 -29.67 -15.03 11.90
CA ARG A 200 -30.29 -15.73 13.03
C ARG A 200 -30.09 -14.96 14.34
N ASN A 201 -30.92 -15.28 15.33
CA ASN A 201 -30.94 -14.65 16.65
C ASN A 201 -31.23 -13.13 16.62
N PHE A 202 -31.93 -12.66 15.59
CA PHE A 202 -32.44 -11.28 15.54
C PHE A 202 -33.79 -11.18 16.27
N GLU A 203 -34.23 -9.94 16.55
CA GLU A 203 -35.53 -9.73 17.19
C GLU A 203 -36.67 -9.99 16.17
N PRO A 204 -37.71 -10.76 16.53
CA PRO A 204 -38.83 -11.02 15.62
C PRO A 204 -39.51 -9.73 15.13
N GLY A 205 -39.70 -9.62 13.81
CA GLY A 205 -40.30 -8.44 13.17
C GLY A 205 -39.35 -7.26 12.94
N GLU A 206 -38.09 -7.37 13.35
CA GLU A 206 -37.04 -6.39 13.03
C GLU A 206 -36.91 -6.23 11.51
N THR A 207 -36.68 -5.00 11.05
CA THR A 207 -36.41 -4.70 9.63
C THR A 207 -34.96 -4.30 9.48
N LEU A 208 -34.27 -4.95 8.54
CA LEU A 208 -32.82 -4.81 8.34
C LEU A 208 -32.53 -4.47 6.89
N LYS A 209 -31.52 -3.63 6.66
CA LYS A 209 -30.89 -3.45 5.35
C LYS A 209 -29.64 -4.32 5.31
N VAL A 210 -29.62 -5.31 4.43
CA VAL A 210 -28.51 -6.25 4.26
C VAL A 210 -27.66 -5.81 3.07
N SER A 211 -26.42 -5.47 3.35
CA SER A 211 -25.43 -5.03 2.37
C SER A 211 -24.28 -6.03 2.31
N LEU A 212 -23.76 -6.28 1.11
CA LEU A 212 -22.52 -7.03 0.91
C LEU A 212 -21.43 -6.06 0.44
N VAL A 213 -20.34 -6.03 1.19
CA VAL A 213 -19.29 -5.01 1.10
C VAL A 213 -17.93 -5.68 0.91
N PRO A 214 -16.97 -5.03 0.23
CA PRO A 214 -15.58 -5.51 0.22
C PRO A 214 -15.08 -5.76 1.64
N ASN A 215 -14.43 -6.90 1.87
CA ASN A 215 -13.86 -7.22 3.16
C ASN A 215 -12.82 -6.18 3.55
N GLN A 216 -12.84 -5.79 4.82
CA GLN A 216 -11.93 -4.77 5.35
C GLN A 216 -10.86 -5.36 6.28
N ARG A 217 -10.89 -6.66 6.57
CA ARG A 217 -10.13 -7.39 7.63
C ARG A 217 -10.21 -6.83 9.05
N ARG A 218 -10.83 -5.67 9.21
CA ARG A 218 -11.12 -4.99 10.45
C ARG A 218 -12.24 -3.99 10.21
N TRP A 219 -13.08 -3.78 11.20
CA TRP A 219 -14.17 -2.83 11.16
C TRP A 219 -14.21 -1.97 12.42
N ASN A 220 -14.48 -0.69 12.25
CA ASN A 220 -14.69 0.31 13.30
C ASN A 220 -15.98 1.09 13.02
N ALA A 221 -16.68 1.51 14.07
CA ALA A 221 -17.86 2.37 13.92
C ALA A 221 -17.48 3.66 13.16
N GLY A 222 -18.27 4.02 12.15
CA GLY A 222 -17.99 5.13 11.23
C GLY A 222 -17.33 4.73 9.91
N ASP A 223 -16.91 3.46 9.74
CA ASP A 223 -16.37 2.95 8.47
C ASP A 223 -17.41 3.01 7.34
N ASN A 224 -16.94 3.11 6.10
CA ASN A 224 -17.82 3.15 4.93
C ASN A 224 -18.49 1.79 4.70
N VAL A 225 -19.80 1.81 4.44
CA VAL A 225 -20.59 0.65 4.03
C VAL A 225 -20.94 0.81 2.55
N ASN A 226 -20.08 0.29 1.69
CA ASN A 226 -20.20 0.38 0.22
C ASN A 226 -20.71 -0.95 -0.34
N ASP A 227 -22.02 -1.06 -0.47
CA ASP A 227 -22.63 -2.23 -1.12
C ASP A 227 -22.30 -2.23 -2.62
N ILE A 228 -21.89 -3.40 -3.13
CA ILE A 228 -21.41 -3.57 -4.52
C ILE A 228 -22.23 -4.57 -5.34
N THR A 229 -23.41 -4.96 -4.85
CA THR A 229 -24.17 -6.10 -5.39
C THR A 229 -24.95 -5.79 -6.67
N GLY A 230 -25.07 -4.51 -7.05
CA GLY A 230 -25.78 -4.05 -8.24
C GLY A 230 -24.96 -4.03 -9.52
N GLU A 231 -25.63 -3.66 -10.62
CA GLU A 231 -24.97 -3.37 -11.89
C GLU A 231 -23.92 -2.25 -11.72
N PHE A 232 -22.78 -2.38 -12.38
CA PHE A 232 -21.67 -1.41 -12.30
C PHE A 232 -21.15 -1.13 -10.88
N SER A 233 -21.28 -2.09 -9.95
CA SER A 233 -20.89 -1.96 -8.53
C SER A 233 -21.74 -0.95 -7.77
N ALA A 234 -22.90 -0.59 -8.31
CA ALA A 234 -23.86 0.22 -7.60
C ALA A 234 -24.42 -0.57 -6.40
N SER A 235 -24.86 0.16 -5.37
CA SER A 235 -25.56 -0.45 -4.26
C SER A 235 -26.91 -1.04 -4.71
N ARG A 236 -27.14 -2.30 -4.37
CA ARG A 236 -28.42 -3.03 -4.53
C ARG A 236 -28.73 -3.82 -3.24
N ALA A 237 -28.46 -3.21 -2.10
CA ALA A 237 -28.72 -3.79 -0.78
C ALA A 237 -30.20 -4.19 -0.62
N GLU A 238 -30.45 -5.28 0.09
CA GLU A 238 -31.77 -5.87 0.25
C GLU A 238 -32.40 -5.51 1.59
N TRP A 239 -33.70 -5.25 1.58
CA TRP A 239 -34.47 -5.02 2.81
C TRP A 239 -35.19 -6.30 3.23
N VAL A 240 -35.01 -6.70 4.48
CA VAL A 240 -35.59 -7.94 5.02
C VAL A 240 -36.34 -7.68 6.32
N THR A 241 -37.43 -8.40 6.52
CA THR A 241 -38.14 -8.47 7.80
C THR A 241 -37.88 -9.82 8.44
N VAL A 242 -37.40 -9.79 9.68
CA VAL A 242 -37.05 -10.97 10.47
C VAL A 242 -38.33 -11.74 10.86
N ASP A 243 -38.31 -13.06 10.70
CA ASP A 243 -39.46 -13.93 10.96
C ASP A 243 -39.75 -14.10 12.48
N SER A 244 -40.81 -14.86 12.79
CA SER A 244 -41.22 -15.12 14.18
C SER A 244 -40.20 -15.90 15.02
N HIS A 245 -39.18 -16.49 14.39
CA HIS A 245 -38.11 -17.26 15.03
C HIS A 245 -36.79 -16.47 15.08
N GLY A 246 -36.78 -15.19 14.72
CA GLY A 246 -35.58 -14.38 14.71
C GLY A 246 -34.65 -14.69 13.53
N ARG A 247 -35.19 -15.17 12.41
CA ARG A 247 -34.42 -15.64 11.24
C ARG A 247 -34.85 -14.96 9.94
N PHE A 248 -33.94 -14.96 8.97
CA PHE A 248 -34.25 -14.68 7.58
C PHE A 248 -33.27 -15.39 6.63
N ASN A 249 -33.67 -15.56 5.36
CA ASN A 249 -32.80 -15.98 4.27
C ASN A 249 -33.22 -15.28 2.98
N VAL A 250 -32.34 -14.46 2.40
CA VAL A 250 -32.66 -13.58 1.27
C VAL A 250 -31.56 -13.66 0.20
N PRO A 251 -31.88 -13.71 -1.10
CA PRO A 251 -30.88 -13.59 -2.16
C PRO A 251 -30.33 -12.15 -2.15
N VAL A 252 -29.02 -11.98 -2.05
CA VAL A 252 -28.38 -10.65 -2.01
C VAL A 252 -27.54 -10.33 -3.24
N TRP A 253 -27.05 -11.35 -3.96
CA TRP A 253 -26.20 -11.13 -5.12
C TRP A 253 -26.49 -12.13 -6.24
N ASP A 254 -27.03 -11.62 -7.34
CA ASP A 254 -27.31 -12.40 -8.54
C ASP A 254 -26.02 -12.89 -9.19
N ARG A 255 -26.00 -14.15 -9.62
CA ARG A 255 -24.80 -14.81 -10.15
C ARG A 255 -24.16 -14.06 -11.32
N GLU A 256 -24.95 -13.41 -12.16
CA GLU A 256 -24.46 -12.69 -13.35
C GLU A 256 -23.77 -11.36 -12.98
N LEU A 257 -24.01 -10.85 -11.77
CA LEU A 257 -23.43 -9.61 -11.24
C LEU A 257 -22.25 -9.85 -10.29
N GLN A 258 -22.00 -11.12 -9.93
CA GLN A 258 -20.94 -11.49 -9.00
C GLN A 258 -19.55 -11.21 -9.55
N ARG A 259 -18.66 -10.87 -8.62
CA ARG A 259 -17.26 -10.55 -8.86
C ARG A 259 -16.41 -11.33 -7.88
N ARG A 260 -15.19 -11.66 -8.29
CA ARG A 260 -14.20 -12.30 -7.43
C ARG A 260 -13.69 -11.31 -6.36
N GLY A 261 -13.40 -11.82 -5.17
CA GLY A 261 -12.90 -11.03 -4.05
C GLY A 261 -13.29 -11.63 -2.70
N ALA A 262 -12.86 -10.97 -1.63
CA ALA A 262 -13.30 -11.23 -0.26
C ALA A 262 -14.36 -10.19 0.14
N TYR A 263 -15.42 -10.66 0.79
CA TYR A 263 -16.57 -9.83 1.15
C TYR A 263 -17.02 -10.09 2.58
N ASP A 264 -17.53 -9.02 3.21
CA ASP A 264 -18.23 -9.05 4.49
C ASP A 264 -19.70 -8.68 4.31
N ILE A 265 -20.51 -9.02 5.32
CA ILE A 265 -21.94 -8.72 5.34
C ILE A 265 -22.22 -7.74 6.47
N VAL A 266 -22.96 -6.68 6.15
CA VAL A 266 -23.46 -5.72 7.13
C VAL A 266 -24.98 -5.79 7.14
N ALA A 267 -25.55 -6.22 8.26
CA ALA A 267 -26.98 -6.14 8.53
C ALA A 267 -27.25 -4.86 9.35
N GLN A 268 -27.66 -3.80 8.65
CA GLN A 268 -27.88 -2.48 9.23
C GLN A 268 -29.30 -2.38 9.81
N ARG A 269 -29.40 -1.92 11.06
CA ARG A 269 -30.69 -1.80 11.76
C ARG A 269 -31.46 -0.54 11.33
N THR A 270 -32.66 -0.32 11.85
CA THR A 270 -33.39 0.95 11.59
C THR A 270 -33.16 2.00 12.67
N ASP A 271 -32.77 1.58 13.88
CA ASP A 271 -32.46 2.44 15.03
C ASP A 271 -30.97 2.83 15.03
N ARG A 272 -30.60 3.65 14.05
CA ARG A 272 -29.21 4.07 13.79
C ARG A 272 -29.01 5.54 14.06
N GLN A 273 -27.80 5.92 14.46
CA GLN A 273 -27.37 7.31 14.63
C GLN A 273 -26.70 7.86 13.36
N LEU A 274 -25.98 6.99 12.63
CA LEU A 274 -25.28 7.34 11.39
C LEU A 274 -26.14 7.06 10.14
N GLY A 275 -25.78 7.66 9.00
CA GLY A 275 -26.40 7.35 7.70
C GLY A 275 -26.02 5.95 7.20
N TYR A 276 -26.79 5.36 6.28
CA TYR A 276 -26.59 3.97 5.81
C TYR A 276 -25.30 3.75 5.02
N GLU A 277 -24.63 4.83 4.65
CA GLU A 277 -23.30 4.85 4.06
C GLU A 277 -22.19 4.59 5.08
N ARG A 278 -22.48 4.62 6.38
CA ARG A 278 -21.52 4.37 7.47
C ARG A 278 -21.95 3.22 8.37
N LEU A 279 -20.99 2.54 8.99
CA LEU A 279 -21.22 1.49 9.97
C LEU A 279 -21.61 2.10 11.32
N ASP A 280 -22.77 1.72 11.86
CA ASP A 280 -23.22 2.12 13.20
C ASP A 280 -22.84 1.07 14.25
N ALA A 281 -22.72 1.47 15.51
CA ALA A 281 -22.43 0.55 16.61
C ALA A 281 -23.58 -0.44 16.90
N THR A 282 -24.80 -0.17 16.40
CA THR A 282 -25.95 -1.07 16.51
C THR A 282 -26.03 -2.09 15.38
N ASP A 283 -25.29 -1.88 14.28
CA ASP A 283 -25.31 -2.75 13.11
C ASP A 283 -24.64 -4.10 13.41
N VAL A 284 -25.08 -5.17 12.73
CA VAL A 284 -24.54 -6.52 12.89
C VAL A 284 -23.63 -6.83 11.71
N LEU A 285 -22.35 -6.97 11.98
CA LEU A 285 -21.36 -7.47 11.04
C LEU A 285 -21.34 -9.01 11.06
N SER A 286 -20.83 -9.60 9.99
CA SER A 286 -20.50 -11.04 9.93
C SER A 286 -19.42 -11.42 10.95
N TYR A 287 -18.17 -11.69 10.53
CA TYR A 287 -17.12 -12.21 11.41
C TYR A 287 -15.98 -11.20 11.69
N GLY A 288 -16.26 -9.91 11.47
CA GLY A 288 -15.36 -8.79 11.78
C GLY A 288 -14.00 -8.89 11.10
N GLN A 289 -12.97 -9.35 11.82
CA GLN A 289 -11.63 -9.55 11.24
C GLN A 289 -11.50 -10.79 10.36
N ASP A 290 -12.44 -11.73 10.48
CA ASP A 290 -12.52 -12.93 9.65
C ASP A 290 -13.41 -12.69 8.41
N THR A 291 -12.97 -13.19 7.26
CA THR A 291 -13.63 -12.99 5.97
C THR A 291 -14.97 -13.72 5.91
N ALA A 292 -16.07 -13.03 5.61
CA ALA A 292 -17.38 -13.71 5.53
C ALA A 292 -17.49 -14.68 4.35
N VAL A 293 -17.17 -14.20 3.14
CA VAL A 293 -17.16 -15.04 1.94
C VAL A 293 -16.04 -14.67 1.00
N VAL A 294 -15.45 -15.69 0.37
CA VAL A 294 -14.54 -15.53 -0.78
C VAL A 294 -15.23 -16.00 -2.06
N LEU A 295 -15.36 -15.10 -3.03
CA LEU A 295 -15.71 -15.47 -4.41
C LEU A 295 -14.42 -15.59 -5.22
N PHE A 296 -14.14 -16.79 -5.71
CA PHE A 296 -12.91 -17.07 -6.44
C PHE A 296 -13.20 -17.61 -7.84
N LEU A 297 -12.20 -17.60 -8.71
CA LEU A 297 -12.23 -18.35 -9.96
C LEU A 297 -11.33 -19.58 -9.86
N LEU A 298 -11.78 -20.68 -10.46
CA LEU A 298 -10.93 -21.83 -10.71
C LEU A 298 -9.91 -21.45 -11.79
N TYR A 299 -8.66 -21.34 -11.38
CA TYR A 299 -7.57 -20.98 -12.27
C TYR A 299 -6.76 -22.23 -12.64
N TYR A 300 -6.47 -22.40 -13.93
CA TYR A 300 -5.48 -23.35 -14.42
C TYR A 300 -4.15 -22.60 -14.55
N PRO A 301 -3.21 -22.73 -13.60
CA PRO A 301 -1.85 -22.31 -13.86
C PRO A 301 -1.04 -23.47 -14.43
N PRO A 302 -0.60 -23.41 -15.68
CA PRO A 302 0.61 -24.11 -16.08
C PRO A 302 1.83 -23.43 -15.41
N GLY A 303 2.23 -23.88 -14.22
CA GLY A 303 3.39 -23.34 -13.49
C GLY A 303 3.18 -22.98 -12.01
N GLY A 304 2.02 -23.27 -11.43
CA GLY A 304 1.70 -22.94 -10.03
C GLY A 304 0.91 -21.63 -9.89
N PRO A 305 0.14 -21.45 -8.81
CA PRO A 305 -0.74 -20.30 -8.67
C PRO A 305 0.08 -19.05 -8.33
N LEU A 306 0.07 -18.07 -9.24
CA LEU A 306 0.53 -16.70 -8.98
C LEU A 306 -0.53 -16.02 -8.12
N MET A 307 -0.15 -15.61 -6.92
CA MET A 307 -1.01 -14.91 -5.98
C MET A 307 -0.15 -14.06 -5.07
N ASP A 308 -0.67 -12.89 -4.72
CA ASP A 308 -0.05 -12.07 -3.68
C ASP A 308 -0.24 -12.81 -2.34
N LEU A 309 0.87 -13.04 -1.66
CA LEU A 309 0.91 -13.74 -0.38
C LEU A 309 1.38 -12.83 0.76
N ALA A 310 2.21 -11.83 0.45
CA ALA A 310 2.69 -10.87 1.43
C ALA A 310 1.78 -9.63 1.48
N GLY A 311 1.53 -9.14 2.69
CA GLY A 311 0.81 -7.88 2.90
C GLY A 311 1.10 -7.25 4.24
N ARG A 312 0.43 -6.13 4.52
CA ARG A 312 0.56 -5.39 5.77
C ARG A 312 -0.79 -4.93 6.30
N GLN A 313 -0.86 -4.72 7.61
CA GLN A 313 -2.00 -4.03 8.23
C GLN A 313 -1.83 -2.51 8.18
N LEU A 314 -2.94 -1.82 7.92
CA LEU A 314 -3.01 -0.37 7.83
C LEU A 314 -3.73 0.20 9.04
N ASN A 315 -3.15 1.25 9.64
CA ASN A 315 -3.66 1.87 10.88
C ASN A 315 -4.51 3.13 10.65
N SER A 316 -4.49 3.71 9.43
CA SER A 316 -4.99 5.06 9.13
C SER A 316 -6.32 5.12 8.38
N GLY A 317 -7.10 4.04 8.36
CA GLY A 317 -8.43 3.99 7.73
C GLY A 317 -8.54 2.90 6.66
N PHE A 318 -9.72 2.73 6.07
CA PHE A 318 -10.01 1.67 5.10
C PHE A 318 -9.21 1.82 3.79
N PRO A 319 -8.67 0.71 3.23
CA PRO A 319 -8.66 -0.66 3.77
C PRO A 319 -7.71 -0.84 4.95
N TYR A 320 -8.01 -1.73 5.91
CA TYR A 320 -7.12 -2.01 7.05
C TYR A 320 -6.06 -3.08 6.76
N PHE A 321 -6.00 -3.55 5.51
CA PHE A 321 -4.99 -4.46 5.01
C PHE A 321 -4.78 -4.20 3.52
N GLU A 322 -3.54 -4.27 3.08
CA GLU A 322 -3.17 -4.28 1.67
C GLU A 322 -2.15 -5.40 1.43
N TYR A 323 -2.23 -6.03 0.26
CA TYR A 323 -1.10 -6.79 -0.27
C TYR A 323 0.03 -5.82 -0.58
N ALA A 324 1.27 -6.22 -0.33
CA ALA A 324 2.42 -5.33 -0.41
C ALA A 324 3.65 -6.07 -0.91
N ASP A 325 4.28 -5.49 -1.92
CA ASP A 325 5.50 -6.02 -2.57
C ASP A 325 6.78 -5.37 -2.01
N SER A 326 6.64 -4.50 -1.01
CA SER A 326 7.77 -3.96 -0.24
C SER A 326 7.43 -3.84 1.22
N PHE A 327 8.44 -3.94 2.09
CA PHE A 327 8.33 -3.77 3.54
C PHE A 327 9.46 -2.88 4.05
N ALA A 328 9.15 -2.03 5.03
CA ALA A 328 10.18 -1.31 5.76
C ALA A 328 10.99 -2.30 6.62
N ASP A 329 12.30 -2.14 6.65
CA ASP A 329 13.16 -2.98 7.49
C ASP A 329 12.85 -2.81 8.99
N GLN A 330 12.42 -1.62 9.40
CA GLN A 330 12.02 -1.28 10.77
C GLN A 330 10.49 -1.14 10.90
N ASN A 331 9.92 -1.79 11.92
CA ASN A 331 8.52 -1.61 12.36
C ASN A 331 7.43 -1.96 11.33
N ASP A 332 7.70 -2.83 10.37
CA ASP A 332 6.75 -3.28 9.35
C ASP A 332 6.79 -4.80 9.27
N ASP A 333 5.94 -5.46 10.06
CA ASP A 333 5.81 -6.92 10.05
C ASP A 333 5.25 -7.40 8.71
N VAL A 334 5.78 -8.51 8.19
CA VAL A 334 5.25 -9.16 7.00
C VAL A 334 4.06 -10.04 7.40
N TRP A 335 2.89 -9.74 6.85
CA TRP A 335 1.71 -10.59 7.01
C TRP A 335 1.57 -11.54 5.82
N GLY A 336 1.37 -12.83 6.11
CA GLY A 336 1.01 -13.84 5.13
C GLY A 336 -0.51 -13.91 5.00
N ALA A 337 -1.03 -13.65 3.80
CA ALA A 337 -2.43 -13.83 3.46
C ALA A 337 -2.53 -14.33 2.02
N VAL A 338 -3.49 -15.20 1.71
CA VAL A 338 -3.60 -15.72 0.34
C VAL A 338 -4.56 -14.84 -0.48
N ASP A 339 -4.16 -14.34 -1.66
CA ASP A 339 -5.06 -13.58 -2.57
C ASP A 339 -6.45 -14.24 -2.68
N PRO A 340 -7.55 -13.54 -2.32
CA PRO A 340 -8.87 -14.14 -2.32
C PRO A 340 -9.41 -14.59 -3.68
N THR A 341 -8.81 -14.13 -4.78
CA THR A 341 -9.50 -14.15 -6.07
C THR A 341 -9.33 -15.43 -6.89
N TYR A 342 -8.36 -16.28 -6.54
CA TYR A 342 -8.04 -17.49 -7.32
C TYR A 342 -7.80 -18.74 -6.49
N VAL A 343 -8.24 -19.87 -7.01
CA VAL A 343 -7.92 -21.19 -6.46
C VAL A 343 -7.47 -22.10 -7.60
N ALA A 344 -6.36 -22.81 -7.41
CA ALA A 344 -5.86 -23.76 -8.41
C ALA A 344 -6.88 -24.87 -8.69
N VAL A 345 -7.12 -25.16 -9.98
CA VAL A 345 -8.03 -26.22 -10.41
C VAL A 345 -7.50 -27.56 -9.90
N GLY A 346 -8.36 -28.29 -9.18
CA GLY A 346 -8.02 -29.61 -8.66
C GLY A 346 -7.26 -29.61 -7.34
N HIS A 347 -7.00 -28.44 -6.74
CA HIS A 347 -6.36 -28.35 -5.42
C HIS A 347 -7.08 -29.26 -4.39
N PRO A 348 -6.38 -30.18 -3.73
CA PRO A 348 -7.01 -31.28 -2.98
C PRO A 348 -7.76 -30.87 -1.70
N GLY A 349 -7.54 -29.64 -1.22
CA GLY A 349 -8.19 -29.05 -0.04
C GLY A 349 -7.18 -28.84 1.08
N GLY A 350 -7.60 -28.79 2.35
CA GLY A 350 -6.69 -28.75 3.49
C GLY A 350 -7.17 -27.88 4.64
N ASN A 351 -6.75 -28.25 5.86
CA ASN A 351 -7.04 -27.50 7.08
C ASN A 351 -5.80 -26.91 7.74
N TYR A 352 -4.60 -27.18 7.20
CA TYR A 352 -3.33 -26.70 7.72
C TYR A 352 -2.42 -26.27 6.58
N ALA A 353 -1.68 -25.21 6.81
CA ALA A 353 -0.62 -24.74 5.94
C ALA A 353 0.52 -24.13 6.76
N ALA A 354 1.73 -24.21 6.22
CA ALA A 354 2.94 -23.58 6.72
C ALA A 354 3.30 -22.39 5.83
N TYR A 355 3.70 -21.27 6.43
CA TYR A 355 4.20 -20.11 5.68
C TYR A 355 5.72 -20.06 5.79
N TYR A 356 6.39 -20.09 4.64
CA TYR A 356 7.82 -19.89 4.53
C TYR A 356 8.08 -18.52 3.91
N VAL A 357 9.08 -17.83 4.45
CA VAL A 357 9.73 -16.73 3.74
C VAL A 357 11.08 -17.22 3.28
N VAL A 358 11.39 -17.10 2.00
CA VAL A 358 12.65 -17.58 1.42
C VAL A 358 13.31 -16.47 0.61
N ASN A 359 14.63 -16.56 0.38
CA ASN A 359 15.30 -15.66 -0.57
C ASN A 359 14.70 -15.83 -1.97
N HIS A 360 14.50 -14.72 -2.67
CA HIS A 360 13.92 -14.71 -4.02
C HIS A 360 14.65 -15.65 -4.98
N ARG A 361 13.88 -16.37 -5.81
CA ARG A 361 14.38 -17.10 -6.98
C ARG A 361 13.52 -16.76 -8.18
N ASP A 362 14.16 -16.53 -9.33
CA ASP A 362 13.43 -16.39 -10.58
C ASP A 362 12.78 -17.72 -11.03
N ALA A 363 11.99 -17.66 -12.10
CA ALA A 363 11.32 -18.82 -12.65
C ALA A 363 12.26 -20.00 -12.99
N ILE A 364 13.52 -19.74 -13.37
CA ILE A 364 14.52 -20.78 -13.62
C ILE A 364 14.98 -21.40 -12.31
N GLY A 365 15.20 -20.57 -11.28
CA GLY A 365 15.62 -20.97 -9.94
C GLY A 365 14.59 -21.86 -9.23
N TRP A 366 13.30 -21.73 -9.55
CA TRP A 366 12.23 -22.57 -9.03
C TRP A 366 11.98 -23.87 -9.81
N ASP A 367 12.44 -24.01 -11.05
CA ASP A 367 12.16 -25.17 -11.90
C ASP A 367 13.34 -26.18 -11.95
N PRO A 368 13.23 -27.37 -11.34
CA PRO A 368 14.26 -28.42 -11.42
C PRO A 368 14.57 -28.87 -12.85
N GLY A 369 13.59 -28.81 -13.76
CA GLY A 369 13.75 -29.12 -15.18
C GLY A 369 14.64 -28.12 -15.92
N MET A 370 14.78 -26.90 -15.38
CA MET A 370 15.67 -25.85 -15.88
C MET A 370 16.97 -25.69 -15.06
N GLY A 371 17.20 -26.57 -14.09
CA GLY A 371 18.39 -26.54 -13.22
C GLY A 371 18.21 -25.81 -11.89
N GLY A 372 16.98 -25.38 -11.56
CA GLY A 372 16.59 -24.82 -10.27
C GLY A 372 16.36 -25.87 -9.17
N SER A 373 15.72 -25.45 -8.07
CA SER A 373 15.45 -26.30 -6.91
C SER A 373 14.15 -25.91 -6.21
N THR A 374 13.45 -26.91 -5.67
CA THR A 374 12.19 -26.76 -4.92
C THR A 374 12.41 -26.54 -3.42
N ASN A 375 13.63 -26.73 -2.91
CA ASN A 375 13.87 -26.74 -1.48
C ASN A 375 13.55 -25.39 -0.82
N LEU A 376 12.86 -25.43 0.32
CA LEU A 376 12.49 -24.28 1.12
C LEU A 376 13.51 -24.06 2.24
N ILE A 377 14.08 -22.85 2.30
CA ILE A 377 15.01 -22.43 3.36
C ILE A 377 14.45 -21.14 3.94
N ASP A 378 13.85 -21.26 5.12
CA ASP A 378 13.24 -20.14 5.80
C ASP A 378 14.28 -19.07 6.23
N VAL A 379 13.94 -17.80 6.04
CA VAL A 379 14.75 -16.65 6.46
C VAL A 379 14.10 -15.82 7.56
N SER A 380 12.84 -16.07 7.90
CA SER A 380 12.11 -15.31 8.93
C SER A 380 12.49 -15.69 10.36
N GLY A 381 13.22 -16.80 10.53
CA GLY A 381 13.69 -17.29 11.84
C GLY A 381 12.81 -18.39 12.43
N GLY A 382 11.87 -18.90 11.64
CA GLY A 382 10.94 -19.96 11.98
C GLY A 382 9.61 -19.78 11.25
N ILE A 383 9.04 -20.89 10.78
CA ILE A 383 7.79 -20.86 10.02
C ILE A 383 6.55 -20.79 10.92
N GLU A 384 5.54 -20.09 10.41
CA GLU A 384 4.19 -20.10 10.96
C GLU A 384 3.43 -21.33 10.45
N ILE A 385 2.72 -22.04 11.32
CA ILE A 385 1.85 -23.16 10.93
C ILE A 385 0.46 -22.88 11.44
N MET A 386 -0.48 -22.73 10.52
CA MET A 386 -1.81 -22.20 10.83
C MET A 386 -2.91 -23.18 10.45
N THR A 387 -3.99 -23.15 11.23
CA THR A 387 -5.27 -23.70 10.76
C THR A 387 -5.83 -22.77 9.69
N VAL A 388 -6.25 -23.31 8.55
CA VAL A 388 -6.85 -22.53 7.46
C VAL A 388 -8.37 -22.67 7.44
N LYS A 389 -9.06 -21.63 6.96
CA LYS A 389 -10.51 -21.62 6.88
C LYS A 389 -11.00 -22.58 5.79
N SER A 390 -12.01 -23.40 6.12
CA SER A 390 -12.66 -24.32 5.18
C SER A 390 -13.09 -23.62 3.90
N GLY A 391 -12.59 -24.11 2.76
CA GLY A 391 -12.88 -23.54 1.45
C GLY A 391 -12.21 -22.19 1.15
N CYS A 392 -11.52 -21.55 2.11
CA CYS A 392 -11.14 -20.13 2.05
C CYS A 392 -9.76 -19.88 2.64
N ILE A 393 -8.75 -20.67 2.28
CA ILE A 393 -7.38 -20.37 2.72
C ILE A 393 -6.98 -18.91 2.36
N ASN A 394 -7.44 -18.50 1.20
CA ASN A 394 -7.60 -17.19 0.59
C ASN A 394 -8.22 -16.03 1.43
N GLY A 395 -8.49 -16.22 2.73
CA GLY A 395 -9.15 -15.21 3.57
C GLY A 395 -8.61 -15.13 5.00
N THR A 396 -7.47 -15.76 5.28
CA THR A 396 -6.77 -15.72 6.56
C THR A 396 -5.48 -14.92 6.42
N ASP A 397 -5.25 -13.95 7.30
CA ASP A 397 -3.95 -13.30 7.52
C ASP A 397 -3.31 -13.73 8.84
N THR A 398 -1.98 -13.82 8.83
CA THR A 398 -1.16 -13.99 10.02
C THR A 398 0.18 -13.29 9.83
N ILE A 399 0.89 -12.98 10.90
CA ILE A 399 2.25 -12.42 10.78
C ILE A 399 3.20 -13.58 10.51
N ILE A 400 3.95 -13.50 9.41
CA ILE A 400 4.90 -14.55 8.98
C ILE A 400 6.37 -14.16 9.15
N TRP A 401 6.63 -12.87 9.39
CA TRP A 401 7.96 -12.38 9.75
C TRP A 401 7.85 -11.08 10.54
N HIS A 402 8.35 -11.11 11.78
CA HIS A 402 8.42 -9.92 12.63
C HIS A 402 9.63 -9.04 12.32
N ALA A 403 9.42 -7.73 12.29
CA ALA A 403 10.49 -6.75 12.24
C ALA A 403 11.34 -6.78 13.53
N PRO A 404 12.65 -6.44 13.49
CA PRO A 404 13.38 -5.90 12.35
C PRO A 404 13.68 -6.96 11.28
N LEU A 405 13.50 -6.58 10.02
CA LEU A 405 13.68 -7.45 8.86
C LEU A 405 15.09 -7.28 8.28
N ASN A 406 15.59 -8.30 7.59
CA ASN A 406 16.84 -8.19 6.84
C ASN A 406 16.54 -7.60 5.46
N ILE A 407 17.26 -6.55 5.05
CA ILE A 407 17.15 -5.96 3.70
C ILE A 407 17.48 -7.02 2.65
N GLY A 408 16.64 -7.14 1.62
CA GLY A 408 16.78 -8.16 0.58
C GLY A 408 15.51 -8.36 -0.25
N GLU A 409 15.58 -9.33 -1.16
CA GLU A 409 14.48 -9.75 -2.02
C GLU A 409 14.02 -11.15 -1.61
N TYR A 410 12.71 -11.33 -1.45
CA TYR A 410 12.14 -12.52 -0.84
C TYR A 410 10.90 -13.01 -1.59
N ASP A 411 10.61 -14.30 -1.43
CA ASP A 411 9.41 -14.97 -1.88
C ASP A 411 8.65 -15.53 -0.68
N VAL A 412 7.33 -15.67 -0.80
CA VAL A 412 6.50 -16.36 0.20
C VAL A 412 5.98 -17.66 -0.38
N VAL A 413 6.05 -18.73 0.40
CA VAL A 413 5.45 -20.03 0.05
C VAL A 413 4.44 -20.44 1.11
N VAL A 414 3.22 -20.74 0.69
CA VAL A 414 2.23 -21.43 1.53
C VAL A 414 2.29 -22.92 1.21
N ASP A 415 2.96 -23.67 2.09
CA ASP A 415 3.25 -25.10 2.00
C ASP A 415 2.17 -25.91 2.73
N PHE A 416 1.49 -26.82 2.01
CA PHE A 416 0.49 -27.72 2.60
C PHE A 416 1.06 -29.06 3.09
N GLY A 417 2.38 -29.21 2.98
CA GLY A 417 3.16 -30.40 3.27
C GLY A 417 3.02 -31.47 2.18
N SER A 418 3.82 -32.53 2.28
CA SER A 418 3.85 -33.64 1.30
C SER A 418 2.49 -34.24 0.93
N THR A 419 1.52 -34.15 1.84
CA THR A 419 0.12 -34.35 1.54
C THR A 419 -0.70 -33.39 2.37
N VAL A 420 -1.70 -32.80 1.73
CA VAL A 420 -2.71 -31.98 2.40
C VAL A 420 -3.29 -32.66 3.64
N ALA A 421 -3.12 -31.99 4.78
CA ALA A 421 -3.58 -32.47 6.07
C ALA A 421 -4.99 -32.00 6.43
N MET A 422 -5.72 -32.91 7.05
CA MET A 422 -7.07 -32.68 7.57
C MET A 422 -7.06 -32.58 9.10
N THR A 423 -6.18 -33.32 9.78
CA THR A 423 -6.05 -33.34 11.24
C THR A 423 -4.67 -32.88 11.69
N PRO A 424 -4.50 -32.45 12.97
CA PRO A 424 -3.20 -32.06 13.51
C PRO A 424 -2.07 -33.09 13.34
N THR A 425 -2.39 -34.38 13.40
CA THR A 425 -1.39 -35.45 13.29
C THR A 425 -0.94 -35.73 11.86
N ASP A 426 -1.76 -35.34 10.88
CA ASP A 426 -1.48 -35.62 9.47
C ASP A 426 -0.57 -34.56 8.84
N PHE A 427 -0.41 -33.40 9.48
CA PHE A 427 0.39 -32.30 8.93
C PHE A 427 1.89 -32.56 9.09
N VAL A 428 2.58 -32.69 7.95
CA VAL A 428 4.01 -32.95 7.88
C VAL A 428 4.61 -32.04 6.81
N THR A 429 5.45 -31.10 7.25
CA THR A 429 6.30 -30.28 6.39
C THR A 429 7.33 -31.17 5.68
N ASP A 430 7.58 -30.95 4.40
CA ASP A 430 8.55 -31.71 3.59
C ASP A 430 9.72 -30.88 3.06
N PHE A 431 9.70 -29.57 3.26
CA PHE A 431 10.72 -28.61 2.82
C PHE A 431 10.84 -28.44 1.31
N ASP A 432 9.84 -28.83 0.54
CA ASP A 432 9.89 -28.73 -0.92
C ASP A 432 8.63 -28.06 -1.45
N TYR A 433 8.80 -27.09 -2.34
CA TYR A 433 7.70 -26.50 -3.10
C TYR A 433 7.15 -27.51 -4.13
N ASP A 434 5.86 -27.83 -4.03
CA ASP A 434 5.08 -28.61 -4.98
C ASP A 434 3.97 -27.76 -5.60
N ASN A 435 4.14 -27.38 -6.87
CA ASN A 435 3.18 -26.54 -7.61
C ASN A 435 1.77 -27.14 -7.80
N SER A 436 1.54 -28.40 -7.42
CA SER A 436 0.23 -29.05 -7.45
C SER A 436 -0.60 -28.80 -6.20
N ILE A 437 0.04 -28.42 -5.09
CA ILE A 437 -0.60 -28.20 -3.79
C ILE A 437 -0.18 -26.88 -3.12
N ASP A 438 1.04 -26.40 -3.33
CA ASP A 438 1.58 -25.21 -2.67
C ASP A 438 1.36 -23.94 -3.46
N PHE A 439 1.34 -22.82 -2.74
CA PHE A 439 1.22 -21.49 -3.32
C PHE A 439 2.54 -20.74 -3.22
N LEU A 440 2.83 -19.93 -4.25
CA LEU A 440 4.08 -19.19 -4.37
C LEU A 440 3.81 -17.77 -4.85
N ASP A 441 4.39 -16.83 -4.10
CA ASP A 441 4.50 -15.42 -4.42
C ASP A 441 5.98 -15.12 -4.63
N GLY A 442 6.37 -14.79 -5.86
CA GLY A 442 7.76 -14.51 -6.19
C GLY A 442 8.41 -15.29 -7.36
N ALA A 443 7.65 -16.07 -8.13
CA ALA A 443 8.24 -16.82 -9.26
C ALA A 443 8.60 -15.92 -10.46
N THR A 444 7.64 -15.11 -10.90
CA THR A 444 7.75 -14.34 -12.15
C THR A 444 8.08 -12.87 -11.93
N GLN A 445 7.91 -12.43 -10.69
CA GLN A 445 8.32 -11.16 -10.12
C GLN A 445 8.94 -11.47 -8.76
N ILE A 446 9.65 -10.52 -8.16
CA ILE A 446 10.06 -10.66 -6.74
C ILE A 446 8.79 -10.69 -5.89
N GLY A 447 8.69 -11.59 -4.91
CA GLY A 447 7.51 -11.67 -4.05
C GLY A 447 7.35 -10.41 -3.20
N PHE A 448 8.41 -10.03 -2.47
CA PHE A 448 8.51 -8.71 -1.87
C PHE A 448 9.96 -8.29 -1.61
N ILE A 449 10.16 -6.97 -1.43
CA ILE A 449 11.46 -6.36 -1.13
C ILE A 449 11.45 -5.75 0.28
N VAL A 450 12.48 -6.04 1.07
CA VAL A 450 12.71 -5.34 2.34
C VAL A 450 13.75 -4.24 2.11
N ALA A 451 13.42 -3.01 2.47
CA ALA A 451 14.33 -1.86 2.39
C ALA A 451 13.97 -0.78 3.42
N ASP A 452 14.86 0.18 3.66
CA ASP A 452 14.56 1.32 4.54
C ASP A 452 13.37 2.11 4.01
N ASP A 453 12.40 2.46 4.86
CA ASP A 453 11.35 3.42 4.48
C ASP A 453 12.02 4.78 4.16
N PRO A 454 11.79 5.39 2.98
CA PRO A 454 12.45 6.63 2.60
C PRO A 454 12.07 7.82 3.52
N TYR A 455 11.00 7.71 4.32
CA TYR A 455 10.62 8.69 5.34
C TYR A 455 11.46 8.59 6.63
N ASP A 456 12.07 7.43 6.88
CA ASP A 456 12.83 7.21 8.11
C ASP A 456 14.21 7.86 8.05
N LEU A 457 14.64 8.37 9.21
CA LEU A 457 15.95 9.01 9.33
C LEU A 457 17.05 7.97 9.12
N GLY A 458 18.10 8.38 8.42
CA GLY A 458 19.33 7.62 8.34
C GLY A 458 20.12 7.63 9.64
N SER A 459 21.31 7.03 9.61
CA SER A 459 22.16 6.83 10.78
C SER A 459 23.08 8.02 11.11
N GLN A 460 23.22 9.01 10.22
CA GLN A 460 24.12 10.14 10.45
C GLN A 460 23.49 11.18 11.37
N ALA A 461 24.29 11.78 12.24
CA ALA A 461 23.84 12.89 13.07
C ALA A 461 23.57 14.13 12.22
N ILE A 462 22.55 14.90 12.58
CA ILE A 462 22.09 16.04 11.79
C ILE A 462 22.66 17.34 12.35
N GLY A 463 23.48 18.02 11.56
CA GLY A 463 23.94 19.37 11.83
C GLY A 463 22.94 20.42 11.33
N GLU A 464 22.91 21.55 12.00
CA GLU A 464 22.02 22.68 11.68
C GLU A 464 22.85 23.92 11.32
N PHE A 465 22.40 24.66 10.30
CA PHE A 465 22.97 25.93 9.89
C PHE A 465 21.91 26.79 9.20
N GLU A 466 22.08 28.10 9.22
CA GLU A 466 21.22 29.06 8.53
C GLU A 466 22.03 30.29 8.15
N TYR A 467 21.59 31.00 7.11
CA TYR A 467 22.13 32.31 6.75
C TYR A 467 21.01 33.23 6.29
N SER A 468 21.13 34.51 6.63
CA SER A 468 20.20 35.57 6.26
C SER A 468 20.99 36.81 5.89
N LEU A 469 21.05 37.12 4.60
CA LEU A 469 21.65 38.34 4.07
C LEU A 469 20.54 39.13 3.37
N ASP A 470 19.99 40.08 4.11
CA ASP A 470 18.85 40.88 3.66
C ASP A 470 19.28 41.85 2.54
N ASP A 471 18.41 42.07 1.57
CA ASP A 471 18.60 42.95 0.40
C ASP A 471 19.92 42.69 -0.36
N TYR A 472 20.43 41.45 -0.33
CA TYR A 472 21.77 41.12 -0.84
C TYR A 472 21.91 41.39 -2.34
N PHE A 473 20.87 41.05 -3.12
CA PHE A 473 20.81 41.39 -4.53
C PHE A 473 19.97 42.65 -4.72
N SER A 474 20.59 43.74 -5.17
CA SER A 474 19.87 44.99 -5.47
C SER A 474 18.75 44.82 -6.51
N SER A 475 18.91 43.84 -7.41
CA SER A 475 17.89 43.47 -8.38
C SER A 475 18.11 42.05 -8.89
N MET A 476 17.01 41.36 -9.19
CA MET A 476 16.97 40.06 -9.87
C MET A 476 15.85 40.12 -10.90
N GLY A 477 16.18 40.19 -12.18
CA GLY A 477 15.20 40.52 -13.23
C GLY A 477 14.40 41.79 -12.91
N SER A 478 13.10 41.63 -12.67
CA SER A 478 12.18 42.73 -12.30
C SER A 478 11.99 42.92 -10.80
N ALA A 479 12.47 41.99 -9.96
CA ALA A 479 12.48 42.09 -8.51
C ALA A 479 13.64 42.98 -8.03
N SER A 480 13.41 43.71 -6.94
CA SER A 480 14.41 44.54 -6.26
C SER A 480 14.65 44.03 -4.84
N ASP A 481 15.83 44.30 -4.31
CA ASP A 481 16.17 44.04 -2.89
C ASP A 481 15.85 42.59 -2.48
N VAL A 482 16.41 41.63 -3.22
CA VAL A 482 16.14 40.19 -3.01
C VAL A 482 17.11 39.64 -1.97
N ASP A 483 16.55 39.04 -0.91
CA ASP A 483 17.26 38.39 0.18
C ASP A 483 18.03 37.14 -0.32
N LEU A 484 19.21 36.91 0.26
CA LEU A 484 19.94 35.64 0.14
C LEU A 484 19.83 34.90 1.49
N ARG A 485 18.81 34.06 1.61
CA ARG A 485 18.40 33.45 2.89
C ARG A 485 17.99 31.99 2.74
N ALA A 486 18.45 31.14 3.65
CA ALA A 486 18.06 29.73 3.70
C ALA A 486 18.29 29.10 5.08
N ILE A 487 17.56 28.01 5.34
CA ILE A 487 17.85 27.07 6.43
C ILE A 487 18.45 25.78 5.88
N VAL A 488 19.30 25.14 6.66
CA VAL A 488 20.14 24.03 6.23
C VAL A 488 20.12 22.90 7.25
N ARG A 489 20.06 21.68 6.73
CA ARG A 489 20.40 20.45 7.45
C ARG A 489 21.52 19.74 6.71
N TYR A 490 22.52 19.27 7.42
CA TYR A 490 23.67 18.59 6.82
C TYR A 490 24.13 17.41 7.67
N PRO A 491 24.88 16.47 7.08
CA PRO A 491 25.44 15.35 7.82
C PRO A 491 26.58 15.84 8.70
N ALA A 492 26.53 15.56 10.00
CA ALA A 492 27.46 16.10 10.99
C ALA A 492 28.10 15.02 11.86
N THR A 493 29.21 15.37 12.51
CA THR A 493 29.86 14.49 13.50
C THR A 493 29.04 14.29 14.77
N SER A 494 28.15 15.23 15.07
CA SER A 494 27.21 15.21 16.19
C SER A 494 26.04 16.15 15.91
N ALA A 495 24.86 15.86 16.45
CA ALA A 495 23.69 16.68 16.20
C ALA A 495 23.84 18.09 16.81
N GLY A 496 23.34 19.11 16.13
CA GLY A 496 23.26 20.48 16.63
C GLY A 496 23.75 21.56 15.68
N TYR A 497 23.62 22.81 16.12
CA TYR A 497 23.96 23.99 15.31
C TYR A 497 25.47 24.20 15.20
N GLY A 498 25.95 24.42 13.97
CA GLY A 498 27.36 24.73 13.66
C GLY A 498 28.35 23.63 14.08
N THR A 499 27.89 22.39 14.20
CA THR A 499 28.77 21.24 14.51
C THR A 499 29.56 20.84 13.26
N PRO A 500 30.76 20.25 13.42
CA PRO A 500 31.57 19.85 12.26
C PRO A 500 30.80 18.94 11.30
N VAL A 501 30.94 19.20 10.00
CA VAL A 501 30.37 18.36 8.94
C VAL A 501 31.01 16.97 9.00
N ALA A 502 30.23 15.93 8.72
CA ALA A 502 30.72 14.57 8.64
C ALA A 502 31.82 14.45 7.56
N ALA A 503 32.71 13.48 7.73
CA ALA A 503 33.80 13.28 6.77
C ALA A 503 33.27 12.82 5.41
N GLY A 504 33.86 13.35 4.33
CA GLY A 504 33.50 13.01 2.95
C GLY A 504 32.88 14.19 2.21
N GLN A 505 32.62 13.98 0.92
CA GLN A 505 31.85 14.92 0.11
C GLN A 505 30.40 14.45 0.03
N HIS A 506 29.48 15.41 0.19
CA HIS A 506 28.05 15.17 0.29
C HIS A 506 27.32 15.85 -0.87
N PRO A 507 26.42 15.14 -1.57
CA PRO A 507 25.57 15.74 -2.61
C PRO A 507 24.72 16.89 -2.05
N VAL A 508 24.25 17.77 -2.94
CA VAL A 508 23.52 18.98 -2.55
C VAL A 508 22.07 18.91 -3.05
N PHE A 509 21.13 19.15 -2.15
CA PHE A 509 19.71 19.28 -2.45
C PHE A 509 19.22 20.68 -2.08
N LEU A 510 18.52 21.35 -3.00
CA LEU A 510 17.88 22.64 -2.76
C LEU A 510 16.38 22.57 -3.01
N ILE A 511 15.57 23.11 -2.09
CA ILE A 511 14.13 23.28 -2.27
C ILE A 511 13.72 24.74 -2.08
N GLN A 512 12.85 25.25 -2.94
CA GLN A 512 12.30 26.61 -2.83
C GLN A 512 10.78 26.57 -2.61
N HIS A 513 10.30 27.29 -1.59
CA HIS A 513 8.85 27.40 -1.35
C HIS A 513 8.15 28.24 -2.44
N GLY A 514 6.82 28.08 -2.55
CA GLY A 514 6.01 28.79 -3.53
C GLY A 514 5.49 30.15 -3.07
N ASN A 515 4.44 30.63 -3.74
CA ASN A 515 3.76 31.86 -3.35
C ASN A 515 2.75 31.55 -2.25
N HIS A 516 2.92 32.14 -1.07
CA HIS A 516 1.97 32.04 0.02
C HIS A 516 1.89 33.37 0.79
N LYS A 517 1.14 33.41 1.89
CA LYS A 517 1.17 34.53 2.83
C LYS A 517 2.62 34.77 3.29
N VAL A 518 3.01 36.04 3.30
CA VAL A 518 4.38 36.45 3.65
C VAL A 518 4.47 37.30 4.92
N CYS A 519 3.33 37.77 5.43
CA CYS A 519 3.29 38.62 6.62
C CYS A 519 2.11 38.25 7.51
N GLU A 520 2.37 38.08 8.81
CA GLU A 520 1.37 37.78 9.83
C GLU A 520 0.45 38.96 10.16
N ILE A 521 0.86 40.17 9.77
CA ILE A 521 0.10 41.39 9.98
C ILE A 521 -0.29 42.01 8.64
N ALA A 522 -1.41 42.73 8.63
CA ALA A 522 -1.83 43.51 7.48
C ALA A 522 -0.84 44.67 7.21
N VAL A 523 -0.21 44.63 6.05
CA VAL A 523 0.67 45.68 5.53
C VAL A 523 0.26 46.06 4.11
N SER A 524 0.59 47.27 3.66
CA SER A 524 0.35 47.66 2.27
C SER A 524 1.28 46.91 1.30
N PRO A 525 0.84 46.52 0.10
CA PRO A 525 1.76 46.08 -0.95
C PRO A 525 2.79 47.17 -1.30
N PRO A 526 4.01 46.79 -1.71
CA PRO A 526 4.55 45.43 -1.76
C PRO A 526 4.86 44.88 -0.36
N HIS A 527 4.39 43.67 -0.06
CA HIS A 527 4.49 43.09 1.29
C HIS A 527 5.94 42.77 1.68
N HIS A 528 6.80 42.42 0.73
CA HIS A 528 8.21 42.13 1.01
C HIS A 528 8.97 43.34 1.57
N ILE A 529 8.64 44.55 1.12
CA ILE A 529 9.22 45.79 1.65
C ILE A 529 8.60 46.19 3.00
N ASN A 530 7.28 46.06 3.13
CA ASN A 530 6.56 46.66 4.26
C ASN A 530 6.37 45.73 5.45
N CYS A 531 6.69 44.43 5.32
CA CYS A 531 6.55 43.48 6.43
C CYS A 531 7.78 43.53 7.37
N PRO A 532 7.59 43.83 8.66
CA PRO A 532 8.68 43.75 9.64
C PRO A 532 9.25 42.34 9.70
N VAL A 533 10.58 42.20 9.86
CA VAL A 533 11.28 40.90 9.93
C VAL A 533 10.61 39.93 10.92
N ALA A 534 10.25 40.42 12.12
CA ALA A 534 9.61 39.61 13.16
C ALA A 534 8.15 39.18 12.86
N SER A 535 7.55 39.72 11.80
CA SER A 535 6.21 39.37 11.32
C SER A 535 6.24 38.62 9.98
N ARG A 536 7.42 38.32 9.43
CA ARG A 536 7.54 37.56 8.19
C ARG A 536 7.14 36.10 8.44
N THR A 537 6.33 35.54 7.54
CA THR A 537 5.95 34.12 7.59
C THR A 537 7.11 33.26 7.08
N PRO A 538 7.64 32.30 7.87
CA PRO A 538 8.85 31.54 7.53
C PRO A 538 8.54 30.37 6.58
N ASN A 539 8.04 30.67 5.39
CA ASN A 539 7.55 29.66 4.44
C ASN A 539 8.57 28.56 4.08
N HIS A 540 9.87 28.87 4.11
CA HIS A 540 10.96 27.93 3.85
C HIS A 540 11.18 26.90 4.96
N GLU A 541 10.75 27.17 6.20
CA GLU A 541 10.83 26.21 7.31
C GLU A 541 9.79 25.09 7.20
N GLY A 542 8.89 25.15 6.21
CA GLY A 542 7.84 24.15 6.02
C GLY A 542 8.29 22.74 5.62
N TYR A 543 9.59 22.52 5.40
CA TYR A 543 10.16 21.27 4.86
C TYR A 543 11.23 20.65 5.78
N MET A 544 11.29 21.05 7.06
CA MET A 544 12.38 20.62 7.96
C MET A 544 12.54 19.11 8.06
N ARG A 545 11.44 18.36 8.07
CA ARG A 545 11.50 16.90 8.18
C ARG A 545 12.13 16.27 6.94
N LEU A 546 11.81 16.72 5.73
CA LEU A 546 12.54 16.31 4.51
C LEU A 546 14.04 16.62 4.59
N LEU A 547 14.39 17.82 5.06
CA LEU A 547 15.79 18.23 5.22
C LEU A 547 16.53 17.32 6.22
N ASP A 548 15.89 16.97 7.34
CA ASP A 548 16.43 16.04 8.34
C ASP A 548 16.64 14.62 7.78
N ILE A 549 15.69 14.11 6.98
CA ILE A 549 15.80 12.81 6.30
C ILE A 549 17.01 12.79 5.37
N LEU A 550 17.14 13.79 4.50
CA LEU A 550 18.25 13.86 3.54
C LEU A 550 19.60 14.04 4.25
N ALA A 551 19.67 14.89 5.27
CA ALA A 551 20.88 15.11 6.06
C ALA A 551 21.35 13.86 6.80
N SER A 552 20.45 13.14 7.45
CA SER A 552 20.77 11.88 8.12
C SER A 552 21.19 10.75 7.17
N ARG A 553 20.89 10.89 5.86
CA ARG A 553 21.34 10.00 4.77
C ARG A 553 22.55 10.53 3.97
N GLY A 554 23.20 11.57 4.48
CA GLY A 554 24.48 12.03 3.94
C GLY A 554 24.36 13.04 2.79
N ILE A 555 23.27 13.80 2.69
CA ILE A 555 23.02 14.87 1.71
C ILE A 555 22.99 16.23 2.43
N ILE A 556 23.60 17.27 1.86
CA ILE A 556 23.43 18.64 2.36
C ILE A 556 22.12 19.19 1.79
N ALA A 557 21.14 19.44 2.65
CA ALA A 557 19.78 19.80 2.27
C ALA A 557 19.46 21.25 2.68
N ILE A 558 19.02 22.06 1.71
CA ILE A 558 18.88 23.51 1.82
C ILE A 558 17.46 23.91 1.44
N SER A 559 16.77 24.64 2.31
CA SER A 559 15.47 25.22 2.02
C SER A 559 15.59 26.74 1.87
N ILE A 560 15.35 27.21 0.66
CA ILE A 560 15.52 28.60 0.22
C ILE A 560 14.28 29.41 0.59
N ASP A 561 14.54 30.56 1.19
CA ASP A 561 13.52 31.57 1.41
C ASP A 561 13.35 32.47 0.18
N ALA A 562 12.14 32.48 -0.37
CA ALA A 562 11.74 33.22 -1.55
C ALA A 562 10.76 34.35 -1.18
N PHE A 563 10.99 34.98 -0.02
CA PHE A 563 10.13 36.00 0.55
C PHE A 563 9.90 37.18 -0.42
N ASP A 564 10.96 37.71 -1.03
CA ASP A 564 10.86 38.85 -1.96
C ASP A 564 10.25 38.50 -3.33
N LEU A 565 10.18 37.20 -3.64
CA LEU A 565 9.63 36.68 -4.88
C LEU A 565 8.18 36.17 -4.70
N SER A 566 7.46 36.71 -3.72
CA SER A 566 6.08 36.32 -3.36
C SER A 566 5.10 37.49 -3.49
N GLY A 567 3.92 37.22 -4.05
CA GLY A 567 2.90 38.22 -4.38
C GLY A 567 1.99 37.77 -5.53
N TRP A 568 0.89 38.50 -5.79
CA TRP A 568 -0.05 38.12 -6.85
C TRP A 568 0.54 38.28 -8.26
N VAL A 569 1.17 39.43 -8.53
CA VAL A 569 1.85 39.77 -9.78
C VAL A 569 3.08 40.66 -9.51
N PRO A 570 4.16 40.54 -10.31
CA PRO A 570 4.39 39.51 -11.34
C PRO A 570 4.63 38.11 -10.73
N GLN A 571 4.72 37.05 -11.55
CA GLN A 571 4.84 35.68 -11.03
C GLN A 571 6.27 35.31 -10.56
N TRP A 572 7.29 36.00 -11.06
CA TRP A 572 8.72 35.83 -10.75
C TRP A 572 9.28 34.42 -10.96
N ILE A 573 8.78 33.66 -11.95
CA ILE A 573 9.29 32.30 -12.23
C ILE A 573 10.76 32.33 -12.68
N PRO A 574 11.18 33.16 -13.65
CA PRO A 574 12.59 33.22 -14.04
C PRO A 574 13.50 33.65 -12.90
N GLU A 575 13.09 34.68 -12.15
CA GLU A 575 13.82 35.18 -10.97
C GLU A 575 13.95 34.12 -9.88
N ARG A 576 12.93 33.28 -9.66
CA ARG A 576 13.02 32.14 -8.72
C ARG A 576 14.09 31.14 -9.15
N GLY A 577 14.16 30.84 -10.46
CA GLY A 577 15.22 30.02 -11.03
C GLY A 577 16.61 30.64 -10.83
N GLU A 578 16.75 31.93 -11.09
CA GLU A 578 18.00 32.68 -10.87
C GLU A 578 18.42 32.62 -9.39
N LEU A 579 17.49 32.82 -8.45
CA LEU A 579 17.76 32.73 -7.02
C LEU A 579 18.32 31.35 -6.63
N ILE A 580 17.72 30.24 -7.10
CA ILE A 580 18.25 28.89 -6.86
C ILE A 580 19.71 28.78 -7.33
N LEU A 581 20.01 29.26 -8.55
CA LEU A 581 21.38 29.23 -9.08
C LEU A 581 22.35 30.09 -8.24
N LYS A 582 21.88 31.23 -7.72
CA LYS A 582 22.66 32.10 -6.82
C LYS A 582 22.96 31.46 -5.47
N HIS A 583 22.07 30.61 -4.96
CA HIS A 583 22.38 29.77 -3.80
C HIS A 583 23.44 28.72 -4.13
N ILE A 584 23.42 28.12 -5.31
CA ILE A 584 24.47 27.17 -5.74
C ILE A 584 25.84 27.88 -5.88
N GLU A 585 25.87 29.13 -6.36
CA GLU A 585 27.10 29.97 -6.37
C GLU A 585 27.66 30.17 -4.95
N LEU A 586 26.81 30.55 -3.98
CA LEU A 586 27.20 30.70 -2.57
C LEU A 586 27.75 29.38 -1.98
N TRP A 587 27.07 28.26 -2.24
CA TRP A 587 27.49 26.96 -1.71
C TRP A 587 28.79 26.47 -2.34
N SER A 588 29.01 26.74 -3.63
CA SER A 588 30.31 26.50 -4.28
C SER A 588 31.41 27.30 -3.57
N HIS A 589 31.14 28.57 -3.24
CA HIS A 589 32.07 29.43 -2.51
C HIS A 589 32.37 28.91 -1.09
N MET A 590 31.37 28.41 -0.37
CA MET A 590 31.57 27.83 0.97
C MET A 590 32.34 26.51 0.95
N ASP A 591 32.27 25.74 -0.15
CA ASP A 591 33.10 24.55 -0.36
C ASP A 591 34.55 24.90 -0.74
N ASP A 592 34.73 25.83 -1.68
CA ASP A 592 36.02 26.38 -2.11
C ASP A 592 35.92 27.90 -2.30
N GLY A 593 36.52 28.65 -1.37
CA GLY A 593 36.52 30.11 -1.36
C GLY A 593 37.19 30.77 -2.57
N ALA A 594 37.88 30.00 -3.43
CA ALA A 594 38.37 30.48 -4.72
C ALA A 594 37.25 30.57 -5.78
N THR A 595 36.17 29.80 -5.63
CA THR A 595 35.01 29.86 -6.51
C THR A 595 34.07 30.98 -6.07
N TYR A 596 33.50 31.71 -7.03
CA TYR A 596 32.60 32.85 -6.80
C TYR A 596 33.02 33.78 -5.64
N PRO A 597 34.25 34.34 -5.64
CA PRO A 597 34.86 35.02 -4.48
C PRO A 597 34.19 36.35 -4.09
N SER A 598 33.14 36.76 -4.80
CA SER A 598 32.30 37.90 -4.43
C SER A 598 31.31 37.57 -3.31
N TYR A 599 31.03 36.28 -3.05
CA TYR A 599 30.16 35.87 -1.97
C TYR A 599 30.87 35.91 -0.61
N PRO A 600 30.13 36.12 0.49
CA PRO A 600 30.64 35.89 1.83
C PRO A 600 30.65 34.39 2.17
N ASP A 601 31.42 34.01 3.19
CA ASP A 601 31.30 32.72 3.87
C ASP A 601 30.67 32.93 5.26
N PRO A 602 29.34 32.90 5.38
CA PRO A 602 28.66 33.04 6.66
C PRO A 602 28.89 31.84 7.60
N SER A 603 29.40 30.72 7.09
CA SER A 603 29.64 29.50 7.88
C SER A 603 30.96 29.52 8.65
N GLY A 604 31.86 30.46 8.31
CA GLY A 604 33.19 30.55 8.94
C GLY A 604 34.08 29.36 8.61
N GLY A 605 33.97 28.82 7.40
CA GLY A 605 34.76 27.70 6.88
C GLY A 605 34.21 26.31 7.22
N LEU A 606 32.96 26.20 7.67
CA LEU A 606 32.37 24.94 8.12
C LEU A 606 32.27 23.89 7.00
N PHE A 607 32.02 24.33 5.76
CA PHE A 607 31.72 23.46 4.62
C PHE A 607 32.89 23.24 3.66
N ILE A 608 34.10 23.72 4.01
CA ILE A 608 35.27 23.64 3.13
C ILE A 608 35.60 22.18 2.77
N ASN A 609 35.62 21.86 1.48
CA ASN A 609 35.84 20.53 0.90
C ASN A 609 34.83 19.43 1.31
N HIS A 610 33.60 19.80 1.66
CA HIS A 610 32.55 18.86 2.07
C HIS A 610 31.42 18.67 1.06
N LEU A 611 31.39 19.44 -0.03
CA LEU A 611 30.32 19.34 -1.04
C LEU A 611 30.74 18.51 -2.25
N ASP A 612 29.84 17.66 -2.73
CA ASP A 612 29.91 17.05 -4.06
C ASP A 612 29.10 17.90 -5.05
N MET A 613 29.72 18.95 -5.57
CA MET A 613 29.10 19.85 -6.56
C MET A 613 28.84 19.18 -7.92
N SER A 614 29.24 17.91 -8.11
CA SER A 614 28.87 17.12 -9.29
C SER A 614 27.49 16.49 -9.16
N LYS A 615 26.84 16.56 -8.00
CA LYS A 615 25.52 15.97 -7.76
C LYS A 615 24.60 16.96 -7.06
N ILE A 616 23.88 17.75 -7.87
CA ILE A 616 22.93 18.74 -7.39
C ILE A 616 21.52 18.35 -7.81
N ALA A 617 20.58 18.35 -6.87
CA ALA A 617 19.15 18.24 -7.18
C ALA A 617 18.41 19.50 -6.74
N VAL A 618 17.43 19.92 -7.56
CA VAL A 618 16.62 21.11 -7.29
C VAL A 618 15.14 20.77 -7.24
N SER A 619 14.44 21.34 -6.27
CA SER A 619 13.02 21.12 -6.02
C SER A 619 12.29 22.42 -5.71
N GLY A 620 10.97 22.40 -5.79
CA GLY A 620 10.17 23.49 -5.27
C GLY A 620 8.68 23.21 -5.26
N HIS A 621 7.95 24.05 -4.54
CA HIS A 621 6.50 23.94 -4.37
C HIS A 621 5.77 25.08 -5.10
N SER A 622 4.67 24.78 -5.81
CA SER A 622 3.82 25.78 -6.46
C SER A 622 4.63 26.58 -7.49
N ARG A 623 4.72 27.91 -7.34
CA ARG A 623 5.63 28.74 -8.15
C ARG A 623 7.11 28.38 -7.99
N GLY A 624 7.52 27.89 -6.82
CA GLY A 624 8.86 27.37 -6.61
C GLY A 624 9.09 26.08 -7.41
N GLY A 625 8.05 25.28 -7.65
CA GLY A 625 8.13 24.07 -8.47
C GLY A 625 8.28 24.36 -9.96
N GLU A 626 7.73 25.47 -10.46
CA GLU A 626 8.04 25.98 -11.81
C GLU A 626 9.41 26.67 -11.82
N GLY A 627 9.80 27.31 -10.71
CA GLY A 627 11.13 27.90 -10.48
C GLY A 627 12.28 26.89 -10.49
N SER A 628 12.11 25.67 -9.99
CA SER A 628 13.13 24.61 -10.07
C SER A 628 13.40 24.19 -11.51
N VAL A 629 12.36 24.14 -12.34
CA VAL A 629 12.49 23.95 -13.80
C VAL A 629 13.20 25.13 -14.44
N ALA A 630 12.85 26.36 -14.03
CA ALA A 630 13.51 27.58 -14.48
C ALA A 630 15.02 27.54 -14.19
N ALA A 631 15.41 27.12 -12.99
CA ALA A 631 16.81 26.98 -12.59
C ALA A 631 17.55 26.01 -13.52
N PHE A 632 16.98 24.84 -13.80
CA PHE A 632 17.59 23.87 -14.72
C PHE A 632 17.77 24.42 -16.14
N VAL A 633 16.74 25.08 -16.68
CA VAL A 633 16.77 25.67 -18.03
C VAL A 633 17.81 26.79 -18.12
N GLN A 634 17.88 27.66 -17.11
CA GLN A 634 18.80 28.81 -17.08
C GLN A 634 20.23 28.42 -16.75
N ASN A 635 20.43 27.21 -16.21
CA ASN A 635 21.72 26.73 -15.77
C ASN A 635 22.70 26.59 -16.94
N THR A 636 23.89 27.16 -16.77
CA THR A 636 25.00 27.07 -17.74
C THR A 636 26.30 26.55 -17.13
N SER A 637 26.32 26.32 -15.82
CA SER A 637 27.58 26.18 -15.05
C SER A 637 27.60 25.02 -14.05
N PHE A 638 26.44 24.51 -13.62
CA PHE A 638 26.33 23.51 -12.56
C PHE A 638 25.87 22.15 -13.08
N ASN A 639 26.21 21.08 -12.36
CA ASN A 639 25.72 19.74 -12.70
C ASN A 639 24.44 19.43 -11.91
N ILE A 640 23.30 19.93 -12.40
CA ILE A 640 21.98 19.56 -11.87
C ILE A 640 21.61 18.20 -12.47
N VAL A 641 21.50 17.18 -11.61
CA VAL A 641 21.29 15.78 -12.01
C VAL A 641 19.83 15.31 -11.87
N ALA A 642 18.98 16.09 -11.20
CA ALA A 642 17.57 15.77 -11.01
C ALA A 642 16.73 17.04 -10.69
N VAL A 643 15.47 17.05 -11.14
CA VAL A 643 14.52 18.14 -10.87
C VAL A 643 13.20 17.57 -10.34
N SER A 644 12.65 18.14 -9.28
CA SER A 644 11.33 17.78 -8.76
C SER A 644 10.43 18.98 -8.51
N SER A 645 9.12 18.75 -8.49
CA SER A 645 8.13 19.79 -8.26
C SER A 645 6.93 19.29 -7.45
N ILE A 646 6.57 20.04 -6.41
CA ILE A 646 5.36 19.82 -5.60
C ILE A 646 4.28 20.77 -6.11
N ALA A 647 3.12 20.23 -6.50
CA ALA A 647 1.95 21.00 -6.93
C ALA A 647 2.29 22.23 -7.83
N PRO A 648 3.13 22.08 -8.88
CA PRO A 648 3.71 23.23 -9.54
C PRO A 648 2.67 24.06 -10.29
N THR A 649 2.98 25.35 -10.46
CA THR A 649 2.29 26.16 -11.46
C THR A 649 2.79 25.83 -12.87
N ASP A 650 2.07 26.34 -13.87
CA ASP A 650 2.50 26.41 -15.27
C ASP A 650 1.95 27.72 -15.83
N ARG A 651 2.42 28.84 -15.26
CA ARG A 651 1.81 30.18 -15.46
C ARG A 651 2.58 31.05 -16.44
N TYR A 652 3.80 30.68 -16.82
CA TYR A 652 4.55 31.39 -17.85
C TYR A 652 4.17 30.94 -19.28
N ASP A 653 4.23 31.87 -20.23
CA ASP A 653 3.66 31.83 -21.58
C ASP A 653 3.82 30.50 -22.36
N MET A 654 2.70 29.85 -22.73
CA MET A 654 2.68 28.61 -23.54
C MET A 654 3.24 28.80 -24.97
N SER A 655 3.46 30.04 -25.43
CA SER A 655 4.14 30.33 -26.69
C SER A 655 5.67 30.37 -26.55
N ASN A 656 6.20 30.24 -25.34
CA ASN A 656 7.62 30.27 -25.06
C ASN A 656 8.20 28.83 -24.93
N PRO A 657 8.93 28.32 -25.94
CA PRO A 657 9.54 26.99 -25.93
C PRO A 657 10.71 26.82 -24.93
N LEU A 658 10.87 27.74 -23.97
CA LEU A 658 12.01 27.79 -23.05
C LEU A 658 11.82 26.99 -21.75
N TYR A 659 10.75 26.21 -21.56
CA TYR A 659 10.56 25.39 -20.34
C TYR A 659 10.33 23.91 -20.65
N THR A 660 11.16 23.38 -21.54
CA THR A 660 11.23 21.95 -21.85
C THR A 660 12.39 21.35 -21.06
N LEU A 661 12.11 20.44 -20.11
CA LEU A 661 13.15 19.73 -19.38
C LEU A 661 13.87 18.77 -20.32
N GLY A 662 15.09 19.11 -20.73
CA GLY A 662 15.91 18.29 -21.61
C GLY A 662 16.61 17.15 -20.88
N ASP A 663 16.28 15.90 -21.24
CA ASP A 663 16.94 14.63 -20.84
C ASP A 663 17.49 14.60 -19.39
N ILE A 664 16.64 14.98 -18.42
CA ILE A 664 16.95 14.98 -16.99
C ILE A 664 15.82 14.34 -16.19
N PRO A 665 16.10 13.46 -15.20
CA PRO A 665 15.06 12.89 -14.36
C PRO A 665 14.15 13.97 -13.75
N TYR A 666 12.85 13.81 -13.96
CA TYR A 666 11.83 14.74 -13.47
C TYR A 666 10.77 14.03 -12.64
N PHE A 667 10.44 14.61 -11.47
CA PHE A 667 9.40 14.10 -10.59
C PHE A 667 8.34 15.16 -10.24
N VAL A 668 7.06 14.81 -10.35
CA VAL A 668 5.94 15.73 -10.03
C VAL A 668 4.93 15.13 -9.06
N MET A 669 4.52 15.92 -8.06
CA MET A 669 3.40 15.58 -7.16
C MET A 669 2.17 16.40 -7.50
N LEU A 670 1.04 15.73 -7.72
CA LEU A 670 -0.23 16.38 -8.06
C LEU A 670 -1.29 16.13 -6.98
N PRO A 671 -1.64 17.15 -6.18
CA PRO A 671 -2.74 17.03 -5.21
C PRO A 671 -4.11 17.04 -5.91
N ALA A 672 -4.93 16.02 -5.66
CA ALA A 672 -6.22 15.90 -6.33
C ALA A 672 -7.28 16.91 -5.87
N ALA A 673 -7.10 17.54 -4.72
CA ALA A 673 -8.00 18.53 -4.19
C ALA A 673 -7.41 19.94 -4.19
N ASP A 674 -6.30 20.16 -4.91
CA ASP A 674 -5.60 21.44 -5.02
C ASP A 674 -6.58 22.62 -5.18
N GLY A 675 -6.56 23.57 -4.24
CA GLY A 675 -7.41 24.76 -4.26
C GLY A 675 -6.75 25.96 -4.94
N ASP A 676 -5.43 26.10 -4.81
CA ASP A 676 -4.66 27.23 -5.37
C ASP A 676 -4.34 27.05 -6.87
N VAL A 677 -3.87 25.85 -7.26
CA VAL A 677 -3.65 25.42 -8.65
C VAL A 677 -4.73 24.40 -9.03
N SER A 678 -5.99 24.82 -8.85
CA SER A 678 -7.18 23.98 -9.03
C SER A 678 -7.39 23.34 -10.41
N ASP A 679 -6.67 23.80 -11.43
CA ASP A 679 -6.67 23.20 -12.77
C ASP A 679 -5.50 22.27 -13.06
N LEU A 680 -4.66 21.96 -12.06
CA LEU A 680 -3.54 21.01 -12.16
C LEU A 680 -2.58 21.25 -13.31
N ARG A 681 -2.50 22.48 -13.80
CA ARG A 681 -1.68 22.84 -14.97
C ARG A 681 -0.21 22.47 -14.80
N GLY A 682 0.27 22.29 -13.57
CA GLY A 682 1.59 21.76 -13.26
C GLY A 682 1.94 20.41 -13.92
N LEU A 683 0.94 19.55 -14.20
CA LEU A 683 1.20 18.29 -14.93
C LEU A 683 1.74 18.55 -16.34
N ARG A 684 1.46 19.70 -16.94
CA ARG A 684 1.93 20.00 -18.30
C ARG A 684 3.44 20.10 -18.38
N ILE A 685 4.13 20.38 -17.27
CA ILE A 685 5.59 20.30 -17.20
C ILE A 685 6.06 18.85 -17.43
N TYR A 686 5.38 17.86 -16.84
CA TYR A 686 5.65 16.44 -17.07
C TYR A 686 5.40 16.08 -18.54
N ASP A 687 4.25 16.48 -19.10
CA ASP A 687 3.91 16.18 -20.48
C ASP A 687 4.93 16.77 -21.48
N ARG A 688 5.51 17.94 -21.17
CA ARG A 688 6.53 18.59 -22.01
C ARG A 688 7.96 18.17 -21.70
N ALA A 689 8.22 17.48 -20.58
CA ALA A 689 9.56 17.01 -20.25
C ALA A 689 10.01 15.95 -21.27
N GLY A 690 11.26 16.07 -21.75
CA GLY A 690 11.71 15.39 -22.96
C GLY A 690 12.39 16.34 -23.94
N SER A 691 13.13 15.82 -24.92
CA SER A 691 13.55 16.61 -26.07
C SER A 691 12.48 16.53 -27.16
N ILE A 692 12.24 17.63 -27.88
CA ILE A 692 11.38 17.65 -29.09
C ILE A 692 11.90 16.66 -30.16
N VAL A 693 13.18 16.28 -30.07
CA VAL A 693 13.89 15.40 -31.02
C VAL A 693 13.98 13.94 -30.54
N SER A 694 13.92 13.70 -29.22
CA SER A 694 14.00 12.35 -28.64
C SER A 694 13.36 12.29 -27.25
N ASP A 695 12.47 11.33 -27.04
CA ASP A 695 11.89 11.06 -25.73
C ASP A 695 12.85 10.16 -24.95
N ASN A 696 13.81 10.74 -24.25
CA ASN A 696 14.84 10.00 -23.51
C ASN A 696 14.81 10.31 -22.00
N THR A 697 13.78 11.00 -21.53
CA THR A 697 13.72 11.53 -20.18
C THR A 697 12.99 10.55 -19.27
N ILE A 698 13.62 10.13 -18.16
CA ILE A 698 12.89 9.42 -17.10
C ILE A 698 11.97 10.42 -16.42
N LYS A 699 10.67 10.14 -16.43
CA LYS A 699 9.66 11.01 -15.81
C LYS A 699 8.82 10.19 -14.87
N SER A 700 8.67 10.66 -13.65
CA SER A 700 7.85 10.01 -12.65
C SER A 700 6.97 11.04 -11.94
N GLY A 701 5.97 10.56 -11.23
CA GLY A 701 5.07 11.42 -10.49
C GLY A 701 3.88 10.65 -9.98
N PHE A 702 3.03 11.33 -9.23
CA PHE A 702 1.80 10.72 -8.75
C PHE A 702 0.64 11.71 -8.70
N TYR A 703 -0.56 11.15 -8.72
CA TYR A 703 -1.81 11.86 -8.52
C TYR A 703 -2.49 11.38 -7.23
N LEU A 704 -2.45 12.22 -6.19
CA LEU A 704 -2.83 11.84 -4.83
C LEU A 704 -4.23 12.33 -4.48
N TYR A 705 -5.16 11.40 -4.30
CA TYR A 705 -6.58 11.72 -4.05
C TYR A 705 -6.76 12.35 -2.67
N GLY A 706 -7.64 13.34 -2.57
CA GLY A 706 -7.93 14.05 -1.31
C GLY A 706 -6.85 15.00 -0.79
N ALA A 707 -5.64 14.98 -1.37
CA ALA A 707 -4.57 15.90 -1.02
C ALA A 707 -4.85 17.33 -1.50
N ASN A 708 -4.58 18.32 -0.67
CA ASN A 708 -4.73 19.74 -1.01
C ASN A 708 -3.39 20.39 -1.38
N HIS A 709 -3.37 21.69 -1.66
CA HIS A 709 -2.13 22.38 -2.05
C HIS A 709 -1.21 22.60 -0.84
N ASN A 710 -1.77 23.10 0.26
CA ASN A 710 -1.01 23.63 1.38
C ASN A 710 -0.30 22.56 2.23
N PHE A 711 -0.92 21.39 2.38
CA PHE A 711 -0.52 20.41 3.38
C PHE A 711 0.84 19.76 3.12
N PHE A 712 1.48 19.96 1.97
CA PHE A 712 2.89 19.54 1.78
C PHE A 712 3.91 20.43 2.52
N ASN A 713 3.48 21.55 3.09
CA ASN A 713 4.32 22.50 3.84
C ASN A 713 3.72 22.69 5.24
N THR A 714 4.50 22.45 6.30
CA THR A 714 4.00 22.52 7.68
C THR A 714 3.54 23.93 8.07
N VAL A 715 4.21 24.98 7.58
CA VAL A 715 3.83 26.38 7.84
C VAL A 715 2.52 26.74 7.15
N TRP A 716 2.28 26.25 5.93
CA TRP A 716 1.04 26.51 5.19
C TRP A 716 -0.13 25.68 5.72
N ALA A 717 0.15 24.48 6.22
CA ALA A 717 -0.85 23.64 6.87
C ALA A 717 -1.46 24.33 8.11
N ASP A 718 -0.65 25.07 8.86
CA ASP A 718 -1.10 25.89 10.00
C ASP A 718 -1.95 27.10 9.56
N ASP A 719 -1.66 27.67 8.38
CA ASP A 719 -2.46 28.75 7.78
C ASP A 719 -3.84 28.24 7.26
N GLY A 720 -3.92 26.98 6.81
CA GLY A 720 -5.19 26.25 6.64
C GLY A 720 -5.33 25.38 5.38
N ASP A 721 -6.45 24.67 5.31
CA ASP A 721 -6.85 23.83 4.16
C ASP A 721 -7.47 24.68 3.05
N ASP A 722 -6.90 24.63 1.85
CA ASP A 722 -7.37 25.38 0.67
C ASP A 722 -8.38 24.60 -0.19
N ALA A 723 -8.63 23.32 0.14
CA ALA A 723 -9.55 22.47 -0.59
C ALA A 723 -10.98 22.50 -0.02
N SER A 724 -11.94 21.94 -0.77
CA SER A 724 -13.31 21.74 -0.28
C SER A 724 -13.32 20.85 0.98
N ALA A 725 -14.05 21.28 2.00
CA ALA A 725 -14.25 20.51 3.23
C ALA A 725 -15.07 19.21 3.00
N ALA A 726 -15.86 19.16 1.92
CA ALA A 726 -16.67 18.00 1.55
C ALA A 726 -15.98 17.08 0.53
N ARG A 727 -14.67 17.24 0.30
CA ARG A 727 -13.94 16.48 -0.70
C ARG A 727 -13.91 14.97 -0.40
N PRO A 728 -13.94 14.10 -1.41
CA PRO A 728 -13.70 12.69 -1.22
C PRO A 728 -12.24 12.42 -0.80
N ASP A 729 -12.01 11.27 -0.18
CA ASP A 729 -10.67 10.75 0.12
C ASP A 729 -9.75 11.68 0.95
N TYR A 730 -10.33 12.58 1.78
CA TYR A 730 -9.60 13.56 2.61
C TYR A 730 -8.35 12.97 3.27
N ILE A 731 -7.20 13.61 3.03
CA ILE A 731 -5.95 13.34 3.73
C ILE A 731 -5.67 14.49 4.69
N ASN A 732 -5.35 14.18 5.95
CA ASN A 732 -4.96 15.18 6.93
C ASN A 732 -3.52 15.69 6.69
N ALA A 733 -3.18 16.85 7.25
CA ALA A 733 -1.88 17.48 7.02
C ALA A 733 -0.68 16.59 7.38
N PRO A 734 -0.59 15.98 8.59
CA PRO A 734 0.55 15.13 8.94
C PRO A 734 0.76 13.95 7.97
N GLN A 735 -0.32 13.31 7.52
CA GLN A 735 -0.23 12.19 6.57
C GLN A 735 0.21 12.67 5.18
N GLN A 736 -0.33 13.79 4.70
CA GLN A 736 0.07 14.35 3.40
C GLN A 736 1.54 14.82 3.40
N GLN A 737 2.02 15.41 4.50
CA GLN A 737 3.43 15.76 4.71
C GLN A 737 4.29 14.50 4.61
N LYS A 738 3.96 13.46 5.40
CA LYS A 738 4.69 12.19 5.41
C LYS A 738 4.84 11.61 4.01
N ILE A 739 3.75 11.57 3.22
CA ILE A 739 3.76 11.06 1.85
C ILE A 739 4.66 11.90 0.94
N GLY A 740 4.51 13.22 0.96
CA GLY A 740 5.34 14.11 0.13
C GLY A 740 6.83 14.03 0.50
N GLU A 741 7.14 14.00 1.79
CA GLU A 741 8.52 13.91 2.25
C GLU A 741 9.15 12.56 1.89
N ALA A 742 8.41 11.46 1.99
CA ALA A 742 8.85 10.13 1.58
C ALA A 742 9.18 10.06 0.08
N TYR A 743 8.28 10.53 -0.79
CA TYR A 743 8.52 10.51 -2.24
C TYR A 743 9.65 11.44 -2.68
N LEU A 744 9.78 12.64 -2.08
CA LEU A 744 10.93 13.51 -2.36
C LEU A 744 12.23 12.91 -1.86
N ALA A 745 12.24 12.29 -0.68
CA ALA A 745 13.42 11.59 -0.18
C ALA A 745 13.82 10.46 -1.14
N ALA A 746 12.89 9.57 -1.49
CA ALA A 746 13.08 8.49 -2.46
C ALA A 746 13.69 8.98 -3.78
N PHE A 747 13.08 9.99 -4.42
CA PHE A 747 13.58 10.56 -5.67
C PHE A 747 15.02 11.08 -5.55
N ASN A 748 15.34 11.81 -4.49
CA ASN A 748 16.67 12.34 -4.29
C ASN A 748 17.70 11.27 -3.93
N LEU A 749 17.32 10.22 -3.18
CA LEU A 749 18.19 9.10 -2.87
C LEU A 749 18.56 8.29 -4.12
N ILE A 750 17.62 8.10 -5.05
CA ILE A 750 17.91 7.47 -6.36
C ILE A 750 19.00 8.25 -7.10
N HIS A 751 18.82 9.57 -7.26
CA HIS A 751 19.67 10.36 -8.17
C HIS A 751 20.94 10.91 -7.53
N LEU A 752 20.97 11.13 -6.21
CA LEU A 752 22.16 11.63 -5.50
C LEU A 752 23.00 10.49 -4.88
N LYS A 753 22.34 9.42 -4.40
CA LYS A 753 22.97 8.31 -3.68
C LYS A 753 23.03 7.00 -4.47
N GLY A 754 22.20 6.84 -5.49
CA GLY A 754 22.14 5.61 -6.29
C GLY A 754 21.34 4.49 -5.62
N GLU A 755 20.43 4.83 -4.71
CA GLU A 755 19.57 3.86 -4.00
C GLU A 755 18.45 3.39 -4.93
N SER A 756 18.74 2.37 -5.74
CA SER A 756 17.88 1.92 -6.84
C SER A 756 16.57 1.29 -6.41
N VAL A 757 16.45 0.79 -5.18
CA VAL A 757 15.22 0.16 -4.68
C VAL A 757 14.01 1.10 -4.78
N TYR A 758 14.22 2.40 -4.58
CA TYR A 758 13.16 3.38 -4.67
C TYR A 758 12.70 3.68 -6.11
N GLN A 759 13.41 3.20 -7.14
CA GLN A 759 12.93 3.34 -8.53
C GLN A 759 11.59 2.64 -8.72
N ASP A 760 11.42 1.47 -8.11
CA ASP A 760 10.17 0.72 -8.21
C ASP A 760 9.04 1.40 -7.43
N MET A 761 9.34 2.15 -6.37
CA MET A 761 8.38 3.06 -5.72
C MET A 761 7.93 4.19 -6.68
N LEU A 762 8.84 4.75 -7.48
CA LEU A 762 8.50 5.79 -8.46
C LEU A 762 7.83 5.25 -9.74
N ARG A 763 7.93 3.93 -9.97
CA ARG A 763 7.19 3.21 -11.02
C ARG A 763 5.78 2.83 -10.58
N GLY A 764 5.52 2.80 -9.27
CA GLY A 764 4.25 2.37 -8.69
C GLY A 764 4.22 0.91 -8.22
N ASN A 765 5.35 0.21 -8.31
CA ASN A 765 5.45 -1.21 -7.97
C ASN A 765 5.72 -1.44 -6.47
N LEU A 766 6.31 -0.46 -5.76
CA LEU A 766 6.57 -0.57 -4.33
C LEU A 766 5.85 0.51 -3.53
N THR A 767 5.32 0.11 -2.37
CA THR A 767 4.67 0.99 -1.40
C THR A 767 5.24 0.73 -0.01
N PHE A 768 5.71 1.79 0.66
CA PHE A 768 6.21 1.74 2.02
C PHE A 768 5.14 2.20 3.03
N PRO A 769 5.28 1.88 4.33
CA PRO A 769 4.34 2.33 5.36
C PRO A 769 4.10 3.85 5.40
N SER A 770 5.10 4.65 5.02
CA SER A 770 4.96 6.12 4.91
C SER A 770 4.02 6.58 3.79
N THR A 771 3.79 5.74 2.78
CA THR A 771 3.00 6.05 1.58
C THR A 771 1.79 5.14 1.37
N ALA A 772 1.60 4.16 2.24
CA ALA A 772 0.52 3.19 2.21
C ALA A 772 -0.85 3.76 2.61
N GLY A 773 -1.92 3.03 2.30
CA GLY A 773 -3.27 3.34 2.78
C GLY A 773 -3.89 4.63 2.21
N VAL A 774 -3.43 5.10 1.05
CA VAL A 774 -3.98 6.23 0.32
C VAL A 774 -4.20 5.90 -1.15
N LYS A 775 -5.16 6.56 -1.79
CA LYS A 775 -5.36 6.46 -3.24
C LYS A 775 -4.35 7.33 -3.96
N ASN A 776 -3.23 6.71 -4.32
CA ASN A 776 -2.14 7.35 -5.05
C ASN A 776 -1.93 6.67 -6.39
N TYR A 777 -2.00 7.42 -7.49
CA TYR A 777 -1.90 6.84 -8.83
C TYR A 777 -0.63 7.31 -9.54
N PRO A 778 0.28 6.38 -9.92
CA PRO A 778 1.56 6.72 -10.52
C PRO A 778 1.42 7.24 -11.96
N ILE A 779 2.33 8.11 -12.35
CA ILE A 779 2.53 8.55 -13.73
C ILE A 779 4.01 8.35 -14.03
N HIS A 780 4.32 7.54 -15.02
CA HIS A 780 5.69 7.10 -15.27
C HIS A 780 6.01 6.97 -16.76
N HIS A 781 7.21 7.34 -17.14
CA HIS A 781 7.79 7.11 -18.46
C HIS A 781 9.28 6.76 -18.33
N GLU A 782 9.70 5.71 -19.02
CA GLU A 782 11.08 5.20 -19.02
C GLU A 782 11.89 5.77 -20.17
N LYS A 783 13.20 5.89 -19.96
CA LYS A 783 14.13 6.30 -21.03
C LYS A 783 14.30 5.25 -22.11
N ILE A 784 14.34 3.97 -21.74
CA ILE A 784 14.53 2.87 -22.70
C ILE A 784 13.14 2.34 -23.06
N HIS A 785 12.64 2.74 -24.22
CA HIS A 785 11.32 2.33 -24.65
C HIS A 785 11.19 2.19 -26.17
N GLN A 786 10.11 1.53 -26.58
CA GLN A 786 9.66 1.41 -27.96
C GLN A 786 8.17 1.76 -28.04
N LYS A 787 7.86 2.96 -28.55
CA LYS A 787 6.49 3.43 -28.72
C LYS A 787 5.75 2.70 -29.83
N VAL A 788 4.53 2.29 -29.51
CA VAL A 788 3.51 1.75 -30.41
C VAL A 788 2.50 2.83 -30.77
N GLU A 789 2.08 3.64 -29.80
CA GLU A 789 1.08 4.72 -29.96
C GLU A 789 1.43 5.90 -29.05
N ASN A 790 1.14 7.11 -29.51
CA ASN A 790 1.41 8.37 -28.81
C ASN A 790 0.32 9.43 -29.08
N GLY A 791 -0.91 8.97 -29.28
CA GLY A 791 -2.06 9.78 -29.68
C GLY A 791 -2.13 10.11 -31.18
N SER A 792 -1.19 9.66 -32.01
CA SER A 792 -1.14 9.92 -33.46
C SER A 792 -2.06 9.02 -34.29
N ASP A 793 -2.72 8.06 -33.66
CA ASP A 793 -3.67 7.14 -34.28
C ASP A 793 -3.03 6.08 -35.19
N ASN A 794 -2.04 5.36 -34.63
CA ASN A 794 -1.38 4.19 -35.22
C ASN A 794 -2.23 2.91 -35.17
N VAL A 795 -3.51 3.02 -34.79
CA VAL A 795 -4.44 1.89 -34.71
C VAL A 795 -4.64 1.25 -36.09
N SER A 796 -4.33 -0.04 -36.19
CA SER A 796 -4.40 -0.82 -37.43
C SER A 796 -5.83 -1.24 -37.75
N SER A 797 -6.61 -1.65 -36.75
CA SER A 797 -8.00 -2.09 -36.90
C SER A 797 -8.81 -1.82 -35.64
N VAL A 798 -10.11 -1.59 -35.82
CA VAL A 798 -11.08 -1.50 -34.72
C VAL A 798 -12.32 -2.33 -35.03
N THR A 799 -12.92 -2.91 -33.99
CA THR A 799 -14.28 -3.47 -34.03
C THR A 799 -15.07 -2.88 -32.89
N GLY A 800 -16.20 -2.21 -33.15
CA GLY A 800 -17.08 -1.70 -32.09
C GLY A 800 -16.50 -0.57 -31.22
N VAL A 801 -15.39 0.04 -31.63
CA VAL A 801 -14.74 1.19 -30.96
C VAL A 801 -14.86 2.43 -31.83
N ALA A 802 -15.29 3.55 -31.26
CA ALA A 802 -15.15 4.87 -31.86
C ALA A 802 -13.92 5.57 -31.28
N LYS A 803 -13.00 6.00 -32.15
CA LYS A 803 -11.74 6.65 -31.74
C LYS A 803 -11.55 8.03 -32.35
N THR A 804 -10.87 8.92 -31.65
CA THR A 804 -10.49 10.25 -32.14
C THR A 804 -9.17 10.67 -31.50
N SER A 805 -8.18 11.07 -32.32
CA SER A 805 -6.96 11.74 -31.84
C SER A 805 -7.27 13.17 -31.42
N LEU A 806 -6.84 13.56 -30.21
CA LEU A 806 -7.04 14.88 -29.63
C LEU A 806 -5.69 15.47 -29.20
N SER A 807 -5.47 16.75 -29.49
CA SER A 807 -4.31 17.50 -28.99
C SER A 807 -4.68 18.18 -27.68
N GLY A 808 -3.96 17.85 -26.60
CA GLY A 808 -4.15 18.42 -25.27
C GLY A 808 -5.52 18.14 -24.65
N PRO A 809 -5.95 16.87 -24.50
CA PRO A 809 -7.21 16.55 -23.84
C PRO A 809 -7.19 16.89 -22.35
N SER A 810 -8.28 17.48 -21.85
CA SER A 810 -8.44 17.86 -20.44
C SER A 810 -7.33 18.82 -19.96
N ILE A 811 -6.45 18.40 -19.06
CA ILE A 811 -5.32 19.20 -18.55
C ILE A 811 -4.00 18.95 -19.29
N HIS A 812 -3.97 17.93 -20.16
CA HIS A 812 -2.75 17.47 -20.81
C HIS A 812 -2.30 18.38 -21.95
N THR A 813 -1.02 18.31 -22.30
CA THR A 813 -0.46 18.93 -23.50
C THR A 813 -0.01 17.92 -24.55
N THR A 814 0.07 16.63 -24.21
CA THR A 814 0.31 15.55 -25.17
C THR A 814 -0.89 15.34 -26.12
N GLN A 815 -0.67 14.61 -27.21
CA GLN A 815 -1.76 14.06 -28.00
C GLN A 815 -2.24 12.77 -27.34
N ALA A 816 -3.54 12.48 -27.36
CA ALA A 816 -4.04 11.19 -26.90
C ALA A 816 -5.19 10.71 -27.78
N LEU A 817 -5.41 9.39 -27.80
CA LEU A 817 -6.60 8.80 -28.39
C LEU A 817 -7.74 8.79 -27.39
N ARG A 818 -8.87 9.39 -27.74
CA ARG A 818 -10.14 9.13 -27.07
C ARG A 818 -10.80 7.92 -27.70
N ALA A 819 -10.98 6.84 -26.95
CA ALA A 819 -11.63 5.61 -27.41
C ALA A 819 -12.90 5.33 -26.60
N SER A 820 -14.04 5.11 -27.28
CA SER A 820 -15.31 4.73 -26.67
C SER A 820 -15.89 3.45 -27.25
N TRP A 821 -16.55 2.67 -26.39
CA TRP A 821 -17.19 1.40 -26.75
C TRP A 821 -18.54 1.22 -26.04
N SER A 822 -19.39 0.38 -26.62
CA SER A 822 -20.72 0.04 -26.09
C SER A 822 -21.07 -1.45 -26.25
N SER A 823 -20.06 -2.29 -26.49
CA SER A 823 -20.19 -3.73 -26.59
C SER A 823 -18.99 -4.44 -25.96
N SER A 824 -19.23 -5.58 -25.30
CA SER A 824 -18.20 -6.45 -24.71
C SER A 824 -17.35 -7.23 -25.73
N THR A 825 -17.59 -7.03 -27.03
CA THR A 825 -16.78 -7.59 -28.12
C THR A 825 -15.89 -6.54 -28.79
N ALA A 826 -15.87 -5.31 -28.28
CA ALA A 826 -15.13 -4.23 -28.89
C ALA A 826 -13.61 -4.43 -28.77
N THR A 827 -12.87 -4.12 -29.83
CA THR A 827 -11.42 -4.31 -29.93
C THR A 827 -10.74 -3.15 -30.65
N MET A 828 -9.50 -2.88 -30.26
CA MET A 828 -8.58 -1.93 -30.88
C MET A 828 -7.21 -2.60 -31.03
N GLU A 829 -6.70 -2.69 -32.26
CA GLU A 829 -5.49 -3.45 -32.60
C GLU A 829 -4.38 -2.55 -33.16
N TYR A 830 -3.15 -2.91 -32.81
CA TYR A 830 -1.92 -2.29 -33.27
C TYR A 830 -1.01 -3.37 -33.86
N ASN A 831 -0.69 -3.25 -35.15
CA ASN A 831 0.31 -4.10 -35.78
C ASN A 831 1.70 -3.58 -35.42
N ILE A 832 2.54 -4.46 -34.87
CA ILE A 832 3.91 -4.15 -34.54
C ILE A 832 4.78 -4.35 -35.80
N PRO A 833 5.46 -3.31 -36.29
CA PRO A 833 6.33 -3.42 -37.46
C PRO A 833 7.40 -4.48 -37.28
N ALA A 834 7.74 -5.23 -38.34
CA ALA A 834 8.72 -6.34 -38.29
C ALA A 834 10.05 -5.99 -37.60
N ALA A 835 10.52 -4.74 -37.72
CA ALA A 835 11.76 -4.26 -37.10
C ALA A 835 11.65 -4.01 -35.58
N GLN A 836 10.45 -4.09 -35.02
CA GLN A 836 10.07 -3.76 -33.64
C GLN A 836 9.40 -4.95 -32.92
N GLN A 837 9.30 -6.12 -33.55
CA GLN A 837 8.60 -7.29 -32.99
C GLN A 837 9.41 -7.98 -31.90
N ASP A 838 10.73 -7.81 -31.87
CA ASP A 838 11.56 -8.28 -30.78
C ASP A 838 11.49 -7.31 -29.62
N VAL A 839 10.67 -7.67 -28.64
CA VAL A 839 10.46 -6.92 -27.40
C VAL A 839 11.09 -7.62 -26.19
N SER A 840 11.88 -8.68 -26.40
CA SER A 840 12.50 -9.47 -25.35
C SER A 840 13.53 -8.70 -24.50
N GLY A 841 13.98 -7.55 -25.00
CA GLY A 841 14.88 -6.63 -24.28
C GLY A 841 14.18 -5.66 -23.32
N PHE A 842 12.84 -5.62 -23.31
CA PHE A 842 12.03 -4.77 -22.44
C PHE A 842 11.47 -5.54 -21.24
N GLU A 843 11.03 -4.82 -20.22
CA GLU A 843 10.51 -5.41 -18.97
C GLU A 843 8.99 -5.37 -18.91
N VAL A 844 8.38 -4.29 -19.42
CA VAL A 844 6.93 -4.06 -19.35
C VAL A 844 6.34 -3.63 -20.69
N LEU A 845 5.05 -3.91 -20.88
CA LEU A 845 4.17 -3.13 -21.74
C LEU A 845 3.52 -2.04 -20.88
N SER A 846 3.81 -0.78 -21.17
CA SER A 846 3.33 0.41 -20.45
C SER A 846 2.36 1.21 -21.31
N PHE A 847 1.37 1.86 -20.69
CA PHE A 847 0.53 2.87 -21.35
C PHE A 847 -0.06 3.85 -20.35
N ARG A 848 -0.24 5.11 -20.78
CA ARG A 848 -0.99 6.12 -20.02
C ARG A 848 -2.46 6.03 -20.36
N VAL A 849 -3.33 6.02 -19.35
CA VAL A 849 -4.77 5.90 -19.53
C VAL A 849 -5.53 6.69 -18.47
N GLY A 850 -6.68 7.25 -18.85
CA GLY A 850 -7.57 7.92 -17.91
C GLY A 850 -9.02 7.82 -18.35
N MET A 851 -9.93 7.61 -17.40
CA MET A 851 -11.36 7.70 -17.68
C MET A 851 -11.74 9.12 -18.08
N THR A 852 -12.62 9.27 -19.06
CA THR A 852 -13.27 10.56 -19.33
C THR A 852 -14.45 10.79 -18.38
N ASN A 853 -14.99 12.00 -18.35
CA ASN A 853 -16.23 12.32 -17.59
C ASN A 853 -17.51 11.86 -18.30
N SER A 854 -17.41 10.92 -19.24
CA SER A 854 -18.58 10.41 -19.96
C SER A 854 -19.48 9.61 -19.02
N GLY A 855 -20.79 9.82 -19.10
CA GLY A 855 -21.78 9.10 -18.27
C GLY A 855 -21.90 7.60 -18.58
N VAL A 856 -21.16 7.08 -19.57
CA VAL A 856 -21.05 5.65 -19.85
C VAL A 856 -19.98 4.97 -18.99
N ASN A 857 -19.06 5.73 -18.41
CA ASN A 857 -18.03 5.21 -17.51
C ASN A 857 -18.61 4.84 -16.14
N PRO A 858 -17.95 3.93 -15.41
CA PRO A 858 -18.28 3.67 -14.00
C PRO A 858 -18.24 4.97 -13.18
N VAL A 859 -19.20 5.12 -12.27
CA VAL A 859 -19.26 6.25 -11.31
C VAL A 859 -18.45 6.00 -10.04
N SER A 860 -17.98 4.77 -9.85
CA SER A 860 -17.10 4.34 -8.75
C SER A 860 -16.21 3.17 -9.19
N GLY A 861 -15.11 2.94 -8.47
CA GLY A 861 -14.17 1.85 -8.75
C GLY A 861 -13.13 2.18 -9.83
N THR A 862 -12.77 1.18 -10.62
CA THR A 862 -11.76 1.25 -11.69
C THR A 862 -12.36 0.87 -13.04
N GLN A 863 -11.83 1.44 -14.12
CA GLN A 863 -12.08 1.01 -15.49
C GLN A 863 -11.17 -0.19 -15.76
N ASP A 864 -11.59 -1.09 -16.64
CA ASP A 864 -10.81 -2.26 -16.97
C ASP A 864 -11.05 -2.72 -18.41
N PHE A 865 -10.05 -3.35 -18.99
CA PHE A 865 -10.09 -3.99 -20.29
C PHE A 865 -8.95 -4.98 -20.38
N ARG A 866 -9.04 -5.90 -21.35
CA ARG A 866 -8.02 -6.90 -21.58
C ARG A 866 -6.96 -6.38 -22.52
N VAL A 867 -5.72 -6.71 -22.22
CA VAL A 867 -4.54 -6.46 -23.05
C VAL A 867 -4.03 -7.80 -23.58
N GLU A 868 -3.85 -7.90 -24.89
CA GLU A 868 -3.43 -9.10 -25.60
C GLU A 868 -2.15 -8.86 -26.37
N LEU A 869 -1.15 -9.74 -26.17
CA LEU A 869 0.02 -9.87 -27.04
C LEU A 869 -0.10 -11.13 -27.89
N ILE A 870 0.21 -10.99 -29.17
CA ILE A 870 0.05 -12.03 -30.18
C ILE A 870 1.40 -12.25 -30.88
N SER A 871 1.79 -13.53 -31.01
CA SER A 871 2.97 -13.99 -31.74
C SER A 871 2.58 -15.16 -32.65
N GLY A 872 2.42 -14.88 -33.94
CA GLY A 872 1.91 -15.81 -34.94
C GLY A 872 0.50 -16.29 -34.61
N ALA A 873 0.37 -17.57 -34.24
CA ALA A 873 -0.91 -18.17 -33.85
C ALA A 873 -1.14 -18.17 -32.34
N ASN A 874 -0.15 -17.73 -31.55
CA ASN A 874 -0.20 -17.77 -30.10
C ASN A 874 -0.70 -16.42 -29.57
N THR A 875 -1.57 -16.45 -28.58
CA THR A 875 -2.15 -15.24 -27.98
C THR A 875 -2.21 -15.42 -26.47
N LYS A 876 -1.73 -14.41 -25.75
CA LYS A 876 -1.92 -14.33 -24.30
C LYS A 876 -2.62 -13.04 -23.95
N SER A 877 -3.52 -13.13 -22.98
CA SER A 877 -4.43 -12.06 -22.58
C SER A 877 -4.40 -11.88 -21.07
N THR A 878 -4.34 -10.64 -20.59
CA THR A 878 -4.44 -10.26 -19.17
C THR A 878 -5.35 -9.05 -18.98
N HIS A 879 -5.80 -8.77 -17.76
CA HIS A 879 -6.57 -7.56 -17.42
C HIS A 879 -5.62 -6.42 -17.06
N ALA A 880 -5.94 -5.19 -17.47
CA ALA A 880 -5.19 -4.01 -17.05
C ALA A 880 -5.30 -3.79 -15.53
N ALA A 881 -6.51 -3.96 -14.98
CA ALA A 881 -6.78 -3.80 -13.55
C ALA A 881 -6.14 -4.86 -12.64
N ASN A 882 -5.46 -5.86 -13.19
CA ASN A 882 -4.63 -6.78 -12.39
C ASN A 882 -3.30 -6.15 -11.97
N PHE A 883 -2.86 -5.07 -12.63
CA PHE A 883 -1.56 -4.44 -12.39
C PHE A 883 -1.73 -3.03 -11.83
N ASP A 884 -2.64 -2.25 -12.41
CA ASP A 884 -2.87 -0.87 -11.98
C ASP A 884 -4.36 -0.51 -12.07
N GLN A 885 -4.82 0.32 -11.15
CA GLN A 885 -6.16 0.90 -11.23
C GLN A 885 -6.20 2.05 -12.25
N ILE A 886 -7.25 2.06 -13.06
CA ILE A 886 -7.63 3.19 -13.91
C ILE A 886 -8.74 3.94 -13.16
N PRO A 887 -8.41 5.00 -12.39
CA PRO A 887 -9.36 5.56 -11.45
C PRO A 887 -10.48 6.35 -12.13
N VAL A 888 -11.62 6.44 -11.43
CA VAL A 888 -12.67 7.40 -11.78
C VAL A 888 -12.12 8.82 -11.67
N PRO A 889 -12.55 9.78 -12.51
CA PRO A 889 -12.09 11.15 -12.38
C PRO A 889 -12.39 11.69 -10.98
N TYR A 890 -11.38 12.28 -10.33
CA TYR A 890 -11.54 12.81 -8.98
C TYR A 890 -12.61 13.93 -8.96
N ASP A 891 -13.60 13.79 -8.07
CA ASP A 891 -14.70 14.73 -7.96
C ASP A 891 -14.23 16.05 -7.34
N ARG A 892 -14.01 17.05 -8.19
CA ARG A 892 -13.77 18.43 -7.79
C ARG A 892 -15.00 19.27 -8.08
N PRO A 893 -15.62 19.90 -7.06
CA PRO A 893 -16.73 20.80 -7.28
C PRO A 893 -16.40 21.88 -8.32
N GLY A 894 -17.10 21.86 -9.45
CA GLY A 894 -17.00 22.89 -10.50
C GLY A 894 -15.97 22.64 -11.61
N THR A 895 -15.23 21.53 -11.61
CA THR A 895 -14.28 21.19 -12.70
C THR A 895 -14.38 19.73 -13.10
N ASN A 896 -14.02 19.43 -14.36
CA ASN A 896 -14.09 18.09 -14.95
C ASN A 896 -12.72 17.68 -15.51
N TYR A 897 -11.66 17.87 -14.72
CA TYR A 897 -10.30 17.54 -15.15
C TYR A 897 -9.99 16.05 -14.93
N ASN A 898 -9.24 15.48 -15.87
CA ASN A 898 -8.88 14.07 -15.90
C ASN A 898 -7.37 13.99 -16.02
N VAL A 899 -6.76 13.13 -15.22
CA VAL A 899 -5.33 12.85 -15.26
C VAL A 899 -5.15 11.43 -15.77
N MET A 900 -4.42 11.27 -16.86
CA MET A 900 -3.99 9.94 -17.32
C MET A 900 -2.87 9.43 -16.41
N THR A 901 -3.08 8.27 -15.80
CA THR A 901 -2.12 7.54 -14.97
C THR A 901 -1.49 6.42 -15.78
N THR A 902 -0.39 5.84 -15.32
CA THR A 902 0.34 4.80 -16.07
C THR A 902 -0.06 3.41 -15.60
N VAL A 903 -0.34 2.52 -16.54
CA VAL A 903 -0.49 1.09 -16.31
C VAL A 903 0.77 0.40 -16.82
N ARG A 904 1.41 -0.44 -16.00
CA ARG A 904 2.62 -1.19 -16.37
C ARG A 904 2.38 -2.69 -16.24
N ILE A 905 2.37 -3.40 -17.36
CA ILE A 905 2.15 -4.85 -17.40
C ILE A 905 3.48 -5.55 -17.68
N PRO A 906 4.04 -6.34 -16.74
CA PRO A 906 5.26 -7.10 -16.98
C PRO A 906 5.15 -8.04 -18.19
N LEU A 907 6.17 -8.04 -19.05
CA LEU A 907 6.16 -8.86 -20.26
C LEU A 907 6.20 -10.36 -19.96
N HIS A 908 6.79 -10.74 -18.84
CA HIS A 908 6.79 -12.13 -18.38
C HIS A 908 5.36 -12.68 -18.25
N SER A 909 4.38 -11.84 -17.88
CA SER A 909 2.98 -12.25 -17.71
C SER A 909 2.35 -12.74 -19.02
N PHE A 910 2.96 -12.42 -20.17
CA PHE A 910 2.53 -12.88 -21.48
C PHE A 910 3.14 -14.23 -21.92
N ILE A 911 4.25 -14.68 -21.32
CA ILE A 911 4.97 -15.91 -21.70
C ILE A 911 4.81 -17.07 -20.72
N ILE A 912 4.27 -16.80 -19.53
CA ILE A 912 3.93 -17.83 -18.55
C ILE A 912 2.78 -18.72 -19.04
N ASN A 913 2.58 -19.84 -18.35
CA ASN A 913 1.44 -20.73 -18.55
C ASN A 913 1.41 -21.39 -19.93
N ASN A 914 2.57 -21.80 -20.46
CA ASN A 914 2.71 -22.43 -21.77
C ASN A 914 1.95 -21.66 -22.87
N SER A 915 1.94 -20.33 -22.80
CA SER A 915 1.22 -19.49 -23.76
C SER A 915 1.80 -19.62 -25.17
N ASN A 916 3.06 -20.07 -25.28
CA ASN A 916 3.86 -20.12 -26.49
C ASN A 916 4.00 -18.76 -27.19
N VAL A 917 3.66 -17.66 -26.50
CA VAL A 917 3.94 -16.31 -26.99
C VAL A 917 5.45 -16.12 -26.97
N ASP A 918 6.02 -15.70 -28.09
CA ASP A 918 7.45 -15.46 -28.26
C ASP A 918 7.70 -13.95 -28.25
N LEU A 919 8.34 -13.44 -27.18
CA LEU A 919 8.66 -12.01 -27.05
C LEU A 919 9.64 -11.53 -28.13
N THR A 920 10.33 -12.43 -28.83
CA THR A 920 11.21 -12.04 -29.95
C THR A 920 10.44 -11.78 -31.25
N ASN A 921 9.12 -12.05 -31.26
CA ASN A 921 8.29 -11.97 -32.45
C ASN A 921 6.83 -11.61 -32.12
N ILE A 922 6.60 -10.50 -31.43
CA ILE A 922 5.26 -9.97 -31.17
C ILE A 922 4.75 -9.22 -32.41
N ASP A 923 3.75 -9.74 -33.10
CA ASP A 923 3.19 -9.12 -34.30
C ASP A 923 2.03 -8.17 -34.04
N THR A 924 1.25 -8.41 -32.99
CA THR A 924 0.05 -7.61 -32.69
C THR A 924 -0.10 -7.35 -31.20
N LEU A 925 -0.39 -6.10 -30.86
CA LEU A 925 -0.93 -5.68 -29.57
C LEU A 925 -2.43 -5.39 -29.74
N ARG A 926 -3.29 -5.93 -28.87
CA ARG A 926 -4.74 -5.68 -28.91
C ARG A 926 -5.29 -5.29 -27.54
N PHE A 927 -6.06 -4.21 -27.52
CA PHE A 927 -6.99 -3.92 -26.41
C PHE A 927 -8.37 -4.48 -26.72
N LYS A 928 -8.93 -5.20 -25.75
CA LYS A 928 -10.23 -5.87 -25.87
C LYS A 928 -11.13 -5.45 -24.71
N PHE A 929 -12.17 -4.72 -25.04
CA PHE A 929 -13.07 -4.10 -24.08
C PHE A 929 -14.19 -5.07 -23.72
N THR A 930 -13.96 -5.90 -22.71
CA THR A 930 -14.90 -6.98 -22.32
C THR A 930 -15.74 -6.65 -21.09
N ASN A 931 -15.15 -6.05 -20.06
CA ASN A 931 -15.80 -5.74 -18.80
C ASN A 931 -15.14 -4.50 -18.19
N PRO A 932 -15.87 -3.38 -18.04
CA PRO A 932 -17.27 -3.16 -18.41
C PRO A 932 -17.52 -3.21 -19.93
N ALA A 933 -18.75 -3.60 -20.31
CA ALA A 933 -19.16 -3.73 -21.71
C ALA A 933 -19.31 -2.38 -22.44
N GLN A 934 -19.18 -1.26 -21.72
CA GLN A 934 -19.20 0.10 -22.25
C GLN A 934 -18.19 0.97 -21.48
N GLY A 935 -17.71 2.03 -22.11
CA GLY A 935 -16.76 2.96 -21.50
C GLY A 935 -16.21 3.96 -22.49
N GLU A 936 -15.48 4.95 -21.97
CA GLU A 936 -14.71 5.91 -22.73
C GLU A 936 -13.41 6.28 -21.98
N ILE A 937 -12.28 6.16 -22.65
CA ILE A 937 -10.95 6.46 -22.08
C ILE A 937 -10.18 7.42 -22.97
N TYR A 938 -9.27 8.17 -22.36
CA TYR A 938 -8.08 8.69 -23.04
C TYR A 938 -6.96 7.65 -22.88
N VAL A 939 -6.20 7.40 -23.95
CA VAL A 939 -5.00 6.56 -23.93
C VAL A 939 -3.88 7.21 -24.74
N ASP A 940 -2.68 7.15 -24.20
CA ASP A 940 -1.45 7.74 -24.73
C ASP A 940 -0.22 6.89 -24.33
N ASP A 941 0.93 7.17 -24.93
CA ASP A 941 2.24 6.56 -24.62
C ASP A 941 2.16 5.03 -24.46
N ILE A 942 1.57 4.32 -25.43
CA ILE A 942 1.59 2.85 -25.45
C ILE A 942 2.97 2.41 -25.92
N GLU A 943 3.72 1.70 -25.07
CA GLU A 943 5.12 1.40 -25.30
C GLU A 943 5.58 0.11 -24.62
N PHE A 944 6.61 -0.53 -25.19
CA PHE A 944 7.41 -1.52 -24.48
C PHE A 944 8.56 -0.79 -23.80
N SER A 945 8.78 -0.99 -22.50
CA SER A 945 9.70 -0.15 -21.70
C SER A 945 10.55 -0.93 -20.71
N ARG A 946 11.69 -0.35 -20.34
CA ARG A 946 12.66 -0.86 -19.37
C ARG A 946 13.31 0.27 -18.58
#